data_AF-A0A1I8F1S8-F1
#
_entry.id   AF-A0A1I8F1S8-F1
#
_cell.length_a   1.000
_cell.length_b   1.000
_cell.length_c   1.000
_cell.angle_alpha   90.00
_cell.angle_beta   90.00
_cell.angle_gamma   90.00
#
_symmetry.space_group_name_H-M   'P 1'
#
loop_
_entity.id
_entity.type
_entity.pdbx_description
1 polymer ?
#
loop_
_entity_poly.entity_id
_entity_poly.type
_entity_poly.pdbx_seq_one_letter_code
_entity_poly.pdbx_strand_id
1 'polypeptide(L)'
;PDELLADFLSGCVDFPPADADVAPLVLYEFGRLMDRFASTELRPDEAENLAADCRSMQELAWHRLHTGHWKDVPVFWRRLYARLAFIVVWLGQQQRQAADSQVGDERLHELLAVCDRGLLLGHPLAQLAGLADRLHARLPAVPACPPCRCCPLAEATRDWPAASAGPARGRTVVRLTRPSLEEFGRLKEPVIVCGVMDHWPAMQRWDWRYLLDRWGHRTVPIEIGSRYTDDDWGQQLMPLSEFFSRFVAPRCAAAADSGPKACERLPCGYLAQHGLLDQLPDLASDTDVPDYCCLGDGEPDVNCWFGPPHTVSPCHQDPKPNLLCQVRGFKAVRLYPAEQSDRLYPVGGGHLLAGTSRIDVERPDLAEFSLFDGADELLALLGPGEALFIPAGWWHHVRSLSCSLSRSNRNLSAALIWALVATSTMASGELVTLTAEQKQAILDAHNVLRARTAMGLVGNQPKAANMPALEWDDRLMDSANNWVKQCVAGHDSGSDRALTGYSWVGQNWAGGYSGNFSYYVDLWFARSCSAVCGHYTQVVWAKTTLVGCGVSRCSNYPYTIVCNYATGGNYNGEYPYVSGDDASQCNGEYRGLCMRKDQCNSGDCTCSISSCLNGGVLDSANCKCTCPDGFYGNKCE
;
A
#
# COMPACT_ATOMS: atom_id res chain seq x y z
N PRO A 1 -24.53 -10.16 -12.33
CA PRO A 1 -23.47 -9.44 -13.07
C PRO A 1 -23.66 -7.94 -12.94
N ASP A 2 -24.85 -7.45 -13.26
CA ASP A 2 -25.13 -6.01 -13.39
C ASP A 2 -24.92 -5.22 -12.08
N GLU A 3 -25.17 -5.85 -10.93
CA GLU A 3 -24.87 -5.28 -9.60
C GLU A 3 -23.37 -5.05 -9.39
N LEU A 4 -22.51 -5.99 -9.80
CA LEU A 4 -21.05 -5.83 -9.72
C LEU A 4 -20.50 -4.81 -10.71
N LEU A 5 -21.16 -4.63 -11.86
CA LEU A 5 -20.82 -3.58 -12.80
C LEU A 5 -21.21 -2.21 -12.25
N ALA A 6 -22.40 -2.09 -11.68
CA ALA A 6 -22.86 -0.85 -11.04
C ALA A 6 -21.92 -0.44 -9.89
N ASP A 7 -21.55 -1.38 -9.02
CA ASP A 7 -20.59 -1.15 -7.95
C ASP A 7 -19.21 -0.75 -8.50
N PHE A 8 -18.71 -1.44 -9.52
CA PHE A 8 -17.44 -1.12 -10.17
C PHE A 8 -17.43 0.31 -10.75
N LEU A 9 -18.49 0.68 -11.48
CA LEU A 9 -18.61 2.00 -12.11
C LEU A 9 -18.72 3.10 -11.05
N SER A 10 -19.42 2.87 -9.94
CA SER A 10 -19.49 3.83 -8.84
C SER A 10 -18.12 4.08 -8.19
N GLY A 11 -17.29 3.04 -8.05
CA GLY A 11 -15.93 3.13 -7.52
C GLY A 11 -14.88 3.72 -8.48
N CYS A 12 -15.25 4.04 -9.73
CA CYS A 12 -14.35 4.70 -10.68
C CYS A 12 -14.34 6.23 -10.57
N VAL A 13 -15.30 6.83 -9.86
CA VAL A 13 -15.40 8.28 -9.63
C VAL A 13 -14.26 8.78 -8.71
N ASP A 14 -13.73 7.90 -7.85
CA ASP A 14 -12.66 8.18 -6.89
C ASP A 14 -11.24 7.87 -7.42
N PHE A 15 -11.03 7.95 -8.74
CA PHE A 15 -9.68 7.83 -9.30
C PHE A 15 -8.87 9.09 -8.94
N PRO A 16 -7.90 9.04 -8.00
CA PRO A 16 -7.22 10.25 -7.53
C PRO A 16 -6.37 10.87 -8.65
N PRO A 17 -6.06 12.18 -8.57
CA PRO A 17 -5.13 12.81 -9.49
C PRO A 17 -3.77 12.07 -9.44
N ALA A 18 -3.18 11.93 -10.63
CA ALA A 18 -1.88 11.32 -10.85
C ALA A 18 -0.81 11.80 -9.85
N ASP A 19 0.06 10.88 -9.40
CA ASP A 19 1.42 11.26 -8.97
C ASP A 19 2.07 12.03 -10.12
N ALA A 20 2.98 12.97 -9.82
CA ALA A 20 3.66 13.81 -10.83
C ALA A 20 4.32 13.01 -11.98
N ASP A 21 4.57 11.71 -11.79
CA ASP A 21 5.18 10.78 -12.75
C ASP A 21 4.20 10.07 -13.70
N VAL A 22 2.88 10.22 -13.51
CA VAL A 22 1.88 9.60 -14.40
C VAL A 22 1.47 10.60 -15.48
N ALA A 23 1.89 10.33 -16.72
CA ALA A 23 1.65 11.22 -17.85
C ALA A 23 0.15 11.51 -18.05
N PRO A 24 -0.28 12.78 -18.24
CA PRO A 24 -1.67 13.16 -18.51
C PRO A 24 -2.34 12.36 -19.63
N LEU A 25 -1.57 11.88 -20.61
CA LEU A 25 -2.04 11.04 -21.69
C LEU A 25 -2.60 9.69 -21.21
N VAL A 26 -2.01 9.08 -20.18
CA VAL A 26 -2.48 7.79 -19.63
C VAL A 26 -3.84 7.95 -18.96
N LEU A 27 -4.04 9.03 -18.21
CA LEU A 27 -5.32 9.34 -17.60
C LEU A 27 -6.40 9.63 -18.66
N TYR A 28 -6.04 10.41 -19.69
CA TYR A 28 -6.92 10.71 -20.81
C TYR A 28 -7.37 9.43 -21.53
N GLU A 29 -6.41 8.56 -21.86
CA GLU A 29 -6.69 7.29 -22.53
C GLU A 29 -7.53 6.35 -21.68
N PHE A 30 -7.25 6.26 -20.37
CA PHE A 30 -8.07 5.47 -19.46
C PHE A 30 -9.50 6.00 -19.36
N GLY A 31 -9.67 7.32 -19.25
CA GLY A 31 -10.97 7.98 -19.24
C GLY A 31 -11.78 7.64 -20.50
N ARG A 32 -11.16 7.74 -21.68
CA ARG A 32 -11.79 7.37 -22.95
C ARG A 32 -12.25 5.90 -23.00
N LEU A 33 -11.46 4.98 -22.46
CA LEU A 33 -11.83 3.57 -22.36
C LEU A 33 -12.99 3.36 -21.38
N MET A 34 -12.98 4.07 -20.25
CA MET A 34 -14.06 4.03 -19.26
C MET A 34 -15.37 4.58 -19.81
N ASP A 35 -15.35 5.68 -20.55
CA ASP A 35 -16.55 6.25 -21.18
C ASP A 35 -17.16 5.29 -22.20
N ARG A 36 -16.31 4.64 -23.01
CA ARG A 36 -16.74 3.58 -23.94
C ARG A 36 -17.32 2.37 -23.19
N PHE A 37 -16.70 1.97 -22.09
CA PHE A 37 -17.14 0.83 -21.29
C PHE A 37 -18.47 1.10 -20.55
N ALA A 38 -18.66 2.32 -20.05
CA ALA A 38 -19.88 2.74 -19.35
C ALA A 38 -21.09 2.94 -20.29
N SER A 39 -20.86 2.92 -21.61
CA SER A 39 -21.95 2.99 -22.58
C SER A 39 -22.80 1.72 -22.56
N THR A 40 -24.13 1.88 -22.53
CA THR A 40 -25.07 0.80 -22.15
C THR A 40 -25.27 -0.28 -23.22
N GLU A 41 -24.76 -0.12 -24.45
CA GLU A 41 -24.98 -1.06 -25.56
C GLU A 41 -23.76 -1.13 -26.51
N LEU A 42 -22.72 -1.88 -26.13
CA LEU A 42 -21.60 -2.18 -27.03
C LEU A 42 -21.97 -3.32 -27.99
N ARG A 43 -21.78 -3.11 -29.30
CA ARG A 43 -21.86 -4.21 -30.28
C ARG A 43 -20.71 -5.21 -30.07
N PRO A 44 -20.84 -6.48 -30.50
CA PRO A 44 -19.81 -7.50 -30.26
C PRO A 44 -18.41 -7.12 -30.77
N ASP A 45 -18.33 -6.49 -31.94
CA ASP A 45 -17.11 -5.97 -32.56
C ASP A 45 -16.53 -4.78 -31.78
N GLU A 46 -17.39 -3.89 -31.28
CA GLU A 46 -16.96 -2.76 -30.44
C GLU A 46 -16.44 -3.22 -29.07
N ALA A 47 -17.07 -4.25 -28.49
CA ALA A 47 -16.62 -4.89 -27.26
C ALA A 47 -15.27 -5.60 -27.46
N GLU A 48 -15.03 -6.20 -28.62
CA GLU A 48 -13.75 -6.84 -28.95
C GLU A 48 -12.62 -5.83 -29.08
N ASN A 49 -12.87 -4.75 -29.83
CA ASN A 49 -11.94 -3.65 -29.99
C ASN A 49 -11.64 -2.98 -28.63
N LEU A 50 -12.66 -2.72 -27.82
CA LEU A 50 -12.49 -2.16 -26.48
C LEU A 50 -11.64 -3.10 -25.58
N ALA A 51 -11.91 -4.40 -25.61
CA ALA A 51 -11.13 -5.37 -24.85
C ALA A 51 -9.66 -5.43 -25.33
N ALA A 52 -9.40 -5.28 -26.63
CA ALA A 52 -8.05 -5.21 -27.19
C ALA A 52 -7.31 -3.92 -26.76
N ASP A 53 -7.99 -2.78 -26.77
CA ASP A 53 -7.45 -1.50 -26.30
C ASP A 53 -7.12 -1.57 -24.80
N CYS A 54 -8.02 -2.14 -23.99
CA CYS A 54 -7.79 -2.35 -22.56
C CYS A 54 -6.60 -3.28 -22.30
N ARG A 55 -6.42 -4.35 -23.09
CA ARG A 55 -5.25 -5.23 -23.01
C ARG A 55 -3.95 -4.49 -23.34
N SER A 56 -3.94 -3.66 -24.38
CA SER A 56 -2.77 -2.85 -24.73
C SER A 56 -2.37 -1.90 -23.60
N MET A 57 -3.35 -1.27 -22.94
CA MET A 57 -3.09 -0.44 -21.78
C MET A 57 -2.67 -1.24 -20.54
N GLN A 58 -3.17 -2.46 -20.41
CA GLN A 58 -2.80 -3.38 -19.32
C GLN A 58 -1.33 -3.82 -19.46
N GLU A 59 -0.83 -4.04 -20.68
CA GLU A 59 0.59 -4.29 -20.97
C GLU A 59 1.47 -3.09 -20.59
N LEU A 60 1.03 -1.86 -20.88
CA LEU A 60 1.74 -0.66 -20.42
C LEU A 60 1.82 -0.62 -18.89
N ALA A 61 0.70 -0.86 -18.20
CA ALA A 61 0.67 -0.92 -16.74
C ALA A 61 1.57 -2.04 -16.22
N TRP A 62 1.56 -3.22 -16.85
CA TRP A 62 2.44 -4.34 -16.53
C TRP A 62 3.92 -3.94 -16.58
N HIS A 63 4.38 -3.30 -17.66
CA HIS A 63 5.76 -2.85 -17.77
C HIS A 63 6.14 -1.90 -16.63
N ARG A 64 5.23 -1.02 -16.24
CA ARG A 64 5.45 -0.08 -15.12
C ARG A 64 5.50 -0.77 -13.76
N LEU A 65 4.65 -1.78 -13.55
CA LEU A 65 4.69 -2.62 -12.35
C LEU A 65 6.03 -3.38 -12.21
N HIS A 66 6.70 -3.66 -13.33
CA HIS A 66 7.96 -4.41 -13.38
C HIS A 66 9.19 -3.52 -13.63
N THR A 67 9.05 -2.19 -13.55
CA THR A 67 10.17 -1.25 -13.66
C THR A 67 10.59 -0.78 -12.27
N GLY A 68 11.82 -1.10 -11.85
CA GLY A 68 12.37 -0.70 -10.55
C GLY A 68 11.95 -1.63 -9.40
N HIS A 69 12.09 -1.16 -8.15
CA HIS A 69 11.69 -1.95 -6.98
C HIS A 69 10.16 -1.88 -6.76
N TRP A 70 9.54 -3.02 -6.46
CA TRP A 70 8.08 -3.11 -6.24
C TRP A 70 7.56 -2.09 -5.22
N LYS A 71 8.30 -1.84 -4.13
CA LYS A 71 7.93 -0.88 -3.07
C LYS A 71 7.78 0.56 -3.59
N ASP A 72 8.47 0.91 -4.67
CA ASP A 72 8.51 2.25 -5.25
C ASP A 72 7.49 2.39 -6.40
N VAL A 73 6.79 1.31 -6.76
CA VAL A 73 5.76 1.30 -7.81
C VAL A 73 4.55 2.14 -7.35
N PRO A 74 4.20 3.22 -8.07
CA PRO A 74 3.06 4.05 -7.72
C PRO A 74 1.76 3.26 -7.68
N VAL A 75 0.93 3.53 -6.65
CA VAL A 75 -0.37 2.87 -6.44
C VAL A 75 -1.29 3.04 -7.65
N PHE A 76 -1.15 4.13 -8.40
CA PHE A 76 -1.82 4.38 -9.67
C PHE A 76 -1.75 3.17 -10.62
N TRP A 77 -0.55 2.66 -10.89
CA TRP A 77 -0.34 1.60 -11.88
C TRP A 77 -1.00 0.29 -11.43
N ARG A 78 -0.99 0.02 -10.13
CA ARG A 78 -1.66 -1.15 -9.53
C ARG A 78 -3.19 -1.04 -9.66
N ARG A 79 -3.75 0.14 -9.39
CA ARG A 79 -5.19 0.40 -9.57
C ARG A 79 -5.62 0.30 -11.04
N LEU A 80 -4.82 0.87 -11.94
CA LEU A 80 -5.07 0.82 -13.38
C LEU A 80 -5.06 -0.64 -13.87
N TYR A 81 -4.06 -1.43 -13.48
CA TYR A 81 -3.93 -2.84 -13.87
C TYR A 81 -5.13 -3.68 -13.41
N ALA A 82 -5.55 -3.56 -12.14
CA ALA A 82 -6.71 -4.27 -11.61
C ALA A 82 -8.02 -3.91 -12.33
N ARG A 83 -8.25 -2.62 -12.59
CA ARG A 83 -9.48 -2.14 -13.26
C ARG A 83 -9.53 -2.57 -14.72
N LEU A 84 -8.40 -2.52 -15.45
CA LEU A 84 -8.32 -3.03 -16.83
C LEU A 84 -8.56 -4.54 -16.88
N ALA A 85 -8.02 -5.31 -15.93
CA ALA A 85 -8.31 -6.74 -15.81
C ALA A 85 -9.81 -7.00 -15.64
N PHE A 86 -10.50 -6.22 -14.80
CA PHE A 86 -11.95 -6.31 -14.63
C PHE A 86 -12.69 -6.07 -15.95
N ILE A 87 -12.38 -4.98 -16.66
CA ILE A 87 -13.03 -4.61 -17.92
C ILE A 87 -12.82 -5.70 -18.98
N VAL A 88 -11.58 -6.16 -19.15
CA VAL A 88 -11.22 -7.22 -20.11
C VAL A 88 -12.03 -8.49 -19.84
N VAL A 89 -12.12 -8.89 -18.56
CA VAL A 89 -12.87 -10.09 -18.18
C VAL A 89 -14.36 -9.91 -18.36
N TRP A 90 -14.89 -8.75 -17.97
CA TRP A 90 -16.31 -8.43 -18.12
C TRP A 90 -16.75 -8.48 -19.58
N LEU A 91 -16.02 -7.80 -20.48
CA LEU A 91 -16.31 -7.81 -21.92
C LEU A 91 -16.17 -9.22 -22.51
N GLY A 92 -15.14 -9.96 -22.11
CA GLY A 92 -14.94 -11.35 -22.53
C GLY A 92 -16.06 -12.30 -22.10
N GLN A 93 -16.78 -11.99 -21.02
CA GLN A 93 -17.99 -12.74 -20.62
C GLN A 93 -19.22 -12.35 -21.43
N GLN A 94 -19.37 -11.08 -21.83
CA GLN A 94 -20.55 -10.55 -22.53
C GLN A 94 -20.62 -10.93 -24.00
N GLN A 95 -19.48 -11.04 -24.69
CA GLN A 95 -19.38 -11.53 -26.08
C GLN A 95 -19.98 -12.92 -26.31
N ARG A 96 -20.33 -13.61 -25.22
CA ARG A 96 -20.92 -14.93 -25.17
C ARG A 96 -22.45 -14.96 -25.20
N GLN A 97 -23.16 -13.91 -24.79
CA GLN A 97 -24.63 -13.95 -24.83
C GLN A 97 -25.17 -14.02 -26.27
N ALA A 98 -24.34 -13.68 -27.26
CA ALA A 98 -24.69 -13.67 -28.67
C ALA A 98 -24.23 -14.91 -29.47
N ALA A 99 -23.40 -15.80 -28.91
CA ALA A 99 -22.84 -16.96 -29.61
C ALA A 99 -23.14 -18.27 -28.85
N ASP A 100 -23.69 -19.24 -29.57
CA ASP A 100 -24.22 -20.50 -29.07
C ASP A 100 -23.24 -21.33 -28.20
N SER A 101 -23.82 -22.09 -27.28
CA SER A 101 -23.30 -22.96 -26.22
C SER A 101 -21.79 -23.36 -26.15
N GLN A 102 -21.27 -23.29 -24.91
CA GLN A 102 -19.94 -23.70 -24.38
C GLN A 102 -18.77 -22.73 -24.67
N VAL A 103 -18.31 -22.05 -23.61
CA VAL A 103 -16.96 -21.47 -23.61
C VAL A 103 -16.09 -22.69 -23.41
N GLY A 104 -15.19 -22.98 -24.35
CA GLY A 104 -14.20 -24.04 -24.13
C GLY A 104 -13.39 -23.72 -22.87
N ASP A 105 -13.10 -24.74 -22.07
CA ASP A 105 -12.44 -24.58 -20.76
C ASP A 105 -11.18 -23.69 -20.85
N GLU A 106 -10.43 -23.77 -21.96
CA GLU A 106 -9.26 -22.93 -22.25
C GLU A 106 -9.54 -21.42 -22.11
N ARG A 107 -10.65 -20.93 -22.67
CA ARG A 107 -10.98 -19.51 -22.59
C ARG A 107 -11.45 -19.09 -21.20
N LEU A 108 -12.09 -19.99 -20.44
CA LEU A 108 -12.38 -19.74 -19.02
C LEU A 108 -11.09 -19.65 -18.20
N HIS A 109 -10.13 -20.53 -18.47
CA HIS A 109 -8.81 -20.47 -17.86
C HIS A 109 -8.08 -19.16 -18.16
N GLU A 110 -8.10 -18.69 -19.41
CA GLU A 110 -7.51 -17.40 -19.78
C GLU A 110 -8.14 -16.23 -19.01
N LEU A 111 -9.47 -16.15 -18.98
CA LEU A 111 -10.17 -15.07 -18.26
C LEU A 111 -9.92 -15.14 -16.75
N LEU A 112 -9.91 -16.36 -16.18
CA LEU A 112 -9.60 -16.56 -14.77
C LEU A 112 -8.15 -16.14 -14.44
N ALA A 113 -7.20 -16.47 -15.32
CA ALA A 113 -5.81 -16.05 -15.17
C ALA A 113 -5.65 -14.53 -15.24
N VAL A 114 -6.43 -13.83 -16.08
CA VAL A 114 -6.47 -12.36 -16.10
C VAL A 114 -7.01 -11.81 -14.79
N CYS A 115 -8.09 -12.39 -14.24
CA CYS A 115 -8.59 -12.01 -12.91
C CYS A 115 -7.52 -12.17 -11.84
N ASP A 116 -6.94 -13.36 -11.71
CA ASP A 116 -5.98 -13.66 -10.66
C ASP A 116 -4.71 -12.80 -10.81
N ARG A 117 -4.20 -12.55 -12.01
CA ARG A 117 -3.09 -11.60 -12.22
C ARG A 117 -3.47 -10.19 -11.76
N GLY A 118 -4.68 -9.74 -12.07
CA GLY A 118 -5.19 -8.45 -11.61
C GLY A 118 -5.30 -8.36 -10.09
N LEU A 119 -5.63 -9.45 -9.40
CA LEU A 119 -5.64 -9.53 -7.93
C LEU A 119 -4.24 -9.60 -7.34
N LEU A 120 -3.32 -10.32 -7.98
CA LEU A 120 -1.95 -10.53 -7.52
C LEU A 120 -1.07 -9.29 -7.66
N LEU A 121 -1.24 -8.54 -8.76
CA LEU A 121 -0.33 -7.46 -9.15
C LEU A 121 -1.00 -6.09 -9.12
N GLY A 122 -2.34 -6.08 -9.08
CA GLY A 122 -3.11 -4.87 -8.99
C GLY A 122 -3.41 -4.46 -7.54
N HIS A 123 -4.11 -3.35 -7.40
CA HIS A 123 -4.67 -2.94 -6.11
C HIS A 123 -5.89 -3.82 -5.79
N PRO A 124 -6.15 -4.16 -4.50
CA PRO A 124 -7.34 -4.92 -4.12
C PRO A 124 -8.62 -4.36 -4.76
N LEU A 125 -9.39 -5.24 -5.40
CA LEU A 125 -10.62 -4.93 -6.12
C LEU A 125 -11.62 -6.09 -5.93
N ALA A 126 -12.53 -5.95 -4.98
CA ALA A 126 -13.48 -7.01 -4.61
C ALA A 126 -14.33 -7.51 -5.79
N GLN A 127 -14.68 -6.62 -6.72
CA GLN A 127 -15.46 -6.97 -7.90
C GLN A 127 -14.72 -7.92 -8.84
N LEU A 128 -13.38 -7.80 -8.91
CA LEU A 128 -12.54 -8.71 -9.66
C LEU A 128 -12.43 -10.08 -8.99
N ALA A 129 -12.35 -10.13 -7.65
CA ALA A 129 -12.38 -11.37 -6.89
C ALA A 129 -13.70 -12.12 -7.12
N GLY A 130 -14.84 -11.42 -7.03
CA GLY A 130 -16.14 -12.02 -7.32
C GLY A 130 -16.33 -12.51 -8.76
N LEU A 131 -15.63 -11.91 -9.75
CA LEU A 131 -15.58 -12.45 -11.11
C LEU A 131 -14.73 -13.71 -11.20
N ALA A 132 -13.59 -13.75 -10.52
CA ALA A 132 -12.71 -14.92 -10.45
C ALA A 132 -13.45 -16.13 -9.88
N ASP A 133 -14.19 -15.95 -8.78
CA ASP A 133 -14.96 -17.02 -8.14
C ASP A 133 -16.06 -17.57 -9.06
N ARG A 134 -16.77 -16.69 -9.79
CA ARG A 134 -17.79 -17.12 -10.77
C ARG A 134 -17.19 -17.84 -11.98
N LEU A 135 -16.03 -17.42 -12.45
CA LEU A 135 -15.33 -18.10 -13.54
C LEU A 135 -14.84 -19.47 -13.10
N HIS A 136 -14.25 -19.54 -11.91
CA HIS A 136 -13.79 -20.79 -11.31
C HIS A 136 -14.93 -21.80 -11.15
N ALA A 137 -16.09 -21.37 -10.64
CA ALA A 137 -17.26 -22.24 -10.44
C ALA A 137 -17.85 -22.82 -11.74
N ARG A 138 -17.45 -22.31 -12.92
CA ARG A 138 -17.89 -22.82 -14.23
C ARG A 138 -16.92 -23.82 -14.84
N LEU A 139 -15.70 -23.91 -14.32
CA LEU A 139 -14.69 -24.87 -14.77
C LEU A 139 -14.98 -26.26 -14.19
N PRO A 140 -14.58 -27.34 -14.87
CA PRO A 140 -14.73 -28.70 -14.35
C PRO A 140 -13.92 -28.87 -13.06
N ALA A 141 -14.37 -29.79 -12.20
CA ALA A 141 -13.60 -30.16 -11.02
C ALA A 141 -12.20 -30.65 -11.42
N VAL A 142 -11.20 -30.25 -10.65
CA VAL A 142 -9.84 -30.78 -10.83
C VAL A 142 -9.87 -32.29 -10.56
N PRO A 143 -9.19 -33.13 -11.38
CA PRO A 143 -9.14 -34.57 -11.15
C PRO A 143 -8.74 -34.91 -9.72
N ALA A 144 -9.40 -35.92 -9.15
CA ALA A 144 -9.24 -36.29 -7.75
C ALA A 144 -7.76 -36.52 -7.40
N CYS A 145 -7.29 -35.74 -6.43
CA CYS A 145 -5.97 -35.89 -5.83
C CYS A 145 -5.88 -37.24 -5.10
N PRO A 146 -4.83 -38.07 -5.33
CA PRO A 146 -4.56 -39.19 -4.44
C PRO A 146 -4.34 -38.64 -3.02
N PRO A 147 -4.82 -39.32 -1.96
CA PRO A 147 -4.65 -38.82 -0.61
C PRO A 147 -3.17 -38.54 -0.38
N CYS A 148 -2.85 -37.28 -0.04
CA CYS A 148 -1.49 -36.90 0.32
C CYS A 148 -1.11 -37.78 1.51
N ARG A 149 -0.22 -38.77 1.27
CA ARG A 149 0.34 -39.59 2.34
C ARG A 149 1.34 -38.71 3.08
N CYS A 150 0.84 -37.89 3.98
CA CYS A 150 1.68 -37.11 4.87
C CYS A 150 2.60 -38.10 5.61
N CYS A 151 3.90 -37.89 5.51
CA CYS A 151 4.87 -38.67 6.28
C CYS A 151 4.49 -38.60 7.77
N PRO A 152 4.33 -39.74 8.47
CA PRO A 152 4.03 -39.77 9.89
C PRO A 152 5.02 -38.91 10.69
N LEU A 153 4.55 -38.23 11.73
CA LEU A 153 5.37 -37.35 12.59
C LEU A 153 6.69 -38.02 13.02
N ALA A 154 6.63 -39.27 13.49
CA ALA A 154 7.80 -40.02 13.96
C ALA A 154 8.86 -40.30 12.87
N GLU A 155 8.47 -40.29 11.60
CA GLU A 155 9.38 -40.40 10.45
C GLU A 155 9.89 -39.05 10.01
N ALA A 156 9.01 -38.04 9.95
CA ALA A 156 9.35 -36.67 9.58
C ALA A 156 10.35 -36.02 10.57
N THR A 157 10.30 -36.39 11.85
CA THR A 157 11.18 -35.88 12.89
C THR A 157 12.31 -36.83 13.27
N ARG A 158 12.43 -38.00 12.63
CA ARG A 158 13.41 -39.03 13.00
C ARG A 158 14.85 -38.50 13.02
N ASP A 159 15.18 -37.63 12.08
CA ASP A 159 16.51 -37.04 11.90
C ASP A 159 16.68 -35.68 12.62
N TRP A 160 15.64 -35.22 13.33
CA TRP A 160 15.59 -33.96 14.08
C TRP A 160 15.45 -34.29 15.57
N PRO A 161 16.54 -34.33 16.37
CA PRO A 161 17.66 -33.39 16.42
C PRO A 161 19.04 -34.03 16.11
N ALA A 162 19.10 -35.24 15.56
CA ALA A 162 20.37 -35.95 15.35
C ALA A 162 21.32 -35.28 14.34
N ALA A 163 20.81 -34.38 13.48
CA ALA A 163 21.62 -33.58 12.56
C ALA A 163 22.19 -32.28 13.18
N SER A 164 21.93 -31.97 14.45
CA SER A 164 22.54 -30.82 15.14
C SER A 164 23.95 -31.08 15.68
N ALA A 165 24.72 -31.98 15.06
CA ALA A 165 26.17 -32.06 15.28
C ALA A 165 26.94 -30.94 14.53
N GLY A 166 26.27 -29.81 14.29
CA GLY A 166 26.91 -28.55 13.93
C GLY A 166 27.49 -27.88 15.18
N PRO A 167 28.35 -26.86 15.02
CA PRO A 167 29.02 -26.20 16.14
C PRO A 167 28.10 -25.42 17.11
N ALA A 168 26.84 -25.17 16.74
CA ALA A 168 25.88 -24.41 17.54
C ALA A 168 25.31 -25.26 18.71
N ARG A 169 25.14 -24.65 19.89
CA ARG A 169 24.57 -25.31 21.07
C ARG A 169 23.06 -25.04 21.14
N GLY A 170 22.26 -25.98 20.63
CA GLY A 170 20.81 -25.82 20.57
C GLY A 170 20.06 -26.06 21.88
N ARG A 171 19.25 -25.08 22.31
CA ARG A 171 18.19 -25.26 23.33
C ARG A 171 16.81 -25.31 22.65
N THR A 172 15.84 -26.02 23.22
CA THR A 172 14.48 -26.08 22.66
C THR A 172 13.66 -24.86 23.05
N VAL A 173 12.89 -24.31 22.11
CA VAL A 173 11.93 -23.23 22.37
C VAL A 173 10.86 -23.66 23.38
N VAL A 174 10.56 -22.79 24.34
CA VAL A 174 9.57 -23.04 25.39
C VAL A 174 8.15 -23.03 24.80
N ARG A 175 7.28 -23.88 25.34
CA ARG A 175 5.84 -23.92 25.03
C ARG A 175 5.03 -23.27 26.15
N LEU A 176 4.15 -22.35 25.79
CA LEU A 176 3.17 -21.75 26.70
C LEU A 176 1.76 -22.08 26.21
N THR A 177 0.89 -22.50 27.12
CA THR A 177 -0.52 -22.78 26.79
C THR A 177 -1.35 -21.56 27.11
N ARG A 178 -1.94 -20.93 26.08
CA ARG A 178 -2.82 -19.75 26.21
C ARG A 178 -2.31 -18.70 27.22
N PRO A 179 -1.08 -18.17 27.07
CA PRO A 179 -0.61 -17.09 27.91
C PRO A 179 -1.58 -15.90 27.85
N SER A 180 -1.72 -15.16 28.94
CA SER A 180 -2.48 -13.91 28.91
C SER A 180 -1.84 -12.90 27.96
N LEU A 181 -2.63 -11.92 27.49
CA LEU A 181 -2.10 -10.82 26.65
C LEU A 181 -0.96 -10.05 27.35
N GLU A 182 -1.04 -9.89 28.67
CA GLU A 182 0.00 -9.23 29.47
C GLU A 182 1.29 -10.05 29.52
N GLU A 183 1.19 -11.36 29.74
CA GLU A 183 2.35 -12.26 29.70
C GLU A 183 2.98 -12.30 28.31
N PHE A 184 2.15 -12.43 27.28
CA PHE A 184 2.61 -12.45 25.89
C PHE A 184 3.29 -11.14 25.49
N GLY A 185 2.73 -9.99 25.84
CA GLY A 185 3.28 -8.67 25.53
C GLY A 185 4.65 -8.41 26.17
N ARG A 186 5.04 -9.18 27.19
CA ARG A 186 6.37 -9.09 27.85
C ARG A 186 7.42 -10.00 27.21
N LEU A 187 7.04 -10.91 26.32
CA LEU A 187 7.97 -11.87 25.71
C LEU A 187 9.01 -11.15 24.83
N LYS A 188 10.28 -11.50 25.04
CA LYS A 188 11.43 -11.01 24.26
C LYS A 188 12.16 -12.11 23.49
N GLU A 189 11.83 -13.36 23.79
CA GLU A 189 12.39 -14.55 23.18
C GLU A 189 11.30 -15.31 22.41
N PRO A 190 11.69 -16.14 21.42
CA PRO A 190 10.76 -17.01 20.73
C PRO A 190 10.06 -17.97 21.68
N VAL A 191 8.75 -18.16 21.46
CA VAL A 191 7.90 -19.05 22.25
C VAL A 191 6.91 -19.74 21.32
N ILE A 192 6.63 -21.01 21.58
CA ILE A 192 5.52 -21.73 20.95
C ILE A 192 4.28 -21.53 21.81
N VAL A 193 3.25 -20.92 21.24
CA VAL A 193 1.93 -20.74 21.86
C VAL A 193 1.01 -21.89 21.44
N CYS A 194 0.48 -22.59 22.44
CA CYS A 194 -0.41 -23.73 22.26
C CYS A 194 -1.85 -23.38 22.64
N GLY A 195 -2.80 -24.03 21.98
CA GLY A 195 -4.22 -24.02 22.33
C GLY A 195 -5.01 -22.80 21.86
N VAL A 196 -4.46 -22.01 20.94
CA VAL A 196 -5.03 -20.72 20.49
C VAL A 196 -5.63 -20.79 19.09
N MET A 197 -5.43 -21.90 18.39
CA MET A 197 -5.91 -22.14 17.02
C MET A 197 -6.84 -23.35 16.92
N ASP A 198 -7.09 -24.05 18.04
CA ASP A 198 -7.83 -25.34 18.04
C ASP A 198 -9.24 -25.20 17.47
N HIS A 199 -9.83 -24.00 17.60
CA HIS A 199 -11.18 -23.69 17.13
C HIS A 199 -11.25 -23.32 15.65
N TRP A 200 -10.12 -23.10 14.97
CA TRP A 200 -10.13 -22.71 13.56
C TRP A 200 -10.69 -23.84 12.69
N PRO A 201 -11.69 -23.57 11.82
CA PRO A 201 -12.16 -24.55 10.83
C PRO A 201 -11.03 -25.13 9.98
N ALA A 202 -9.98 -24.33 9.72
CA ALA A 202 -8.78 -24.74 8.99
C ALA A 202 -8.11 -25.99 9.56
N MET A 203 -8.12 -26.19 10.88
CA MET A 203 -7.51 -27.36 11.53
C MET A 203 -8.12 -28.69 11.07
N GLN A 204 -9.38 -28.65 10.64
CA GLN A 204 -10.12 -29.81 10.15
C GLN A 204 -10.20 -29.82 8.62
N ARG A 205 -10.41 -28.66 8.00
CA ARG A 205 -10.73 -28.52 6.57
C ARG A 205 -9.50 -28.47 5.67
N TRP A 206 -8.44 -27.79 6.10
CA TRP A 206 -7.33 -27.53 5.19
C TRP A 206 -6.56 -28.81 4.91
N ASP A 207 -6.65 -29.27 3.67
CA ASP A 207 -5.75 -30.24 3.05
C ASP A 207 -5.70 -29.95 1.54
N TRP A 208 -4.81 -30.64 0.82
CA TRP A 208 -4.69 -30.43 -0.62
C TRP A 208 -5.95 -30.78 -1.39
N ARG A 209 -6.75 -31.74 -0.91
CA ARG A 209 -8.00 -32.10 -1.57
C ARG A 209 -8.99 -30.95 -1.47
N TYR A 210 -9.21 -30.42 -0.27
CA TYR A 210 -10.06 -29.27 -0.03
C TYR A 210 -9.63 -28.05 -0.86
N LEU A 211 -8.33 -27.74 -0.87
CA LEU A 211 -7.79 -26.61 -1.62
C LEU A 211 -7.98 -26.78 -3.14
N LEU A 212 -7.72 -27.97 -3.68
CA LEU A 212 -7.85 -28.25 -5.11
C LEU A 212 -9.31 -28.33 -5.57
N ASP A 213 -10.18 -28.94 -4.75
CA ASP A 213 -11.61 -29.07 -5.04
C ASP A 213 -12.29 -27.69 -5.10
N ARG A 214 -11.81 -26.72 -4.31
CA ARG A 214 -12.38 -25.37 -4.18
C ARG A 214 -11.71 -24.30 -5.05
N TRP A 215 -10.40 -24.42 -5.26
CA TRP A 215 -9.58 -23.35 -5.88
C TRP A 215 -8.49 -23.88 -6.81
N GLY A 216 -8.57 -25.13 -7.28
CA GLY A 216 -7.51 -25.76 -8.07
C GLY A 216 -7.14 -25.04 -9.38
N HIS A 217 -8.02 -24.21 -9.93
CA HIS A 217 -7.77 -23.43 -11.14
C HIS A 217 -7.31 -21.99 -10.85
N ARG A 218 -7.26 -21.57 -9.58
CA ARG A 218 -6.81 -20.24 -9.19
C ARG A 218 -5.30 -20.14 -9.37
N THR A 219 -4.86 -19.05 -9.99
CA THR A 219 -3.45 -18.79 -10.26
C THR A 219 -2.77 -18.24 -9.02
N VAL A 220 -1.65 -18.83 -8.63
CA VAL A 220 -0.85 -18.46 -7.45
C VAL A 220 0.62 -18.27 -7.81
N PRO A 221 1.37 -17.42 -7.09
CA PRO A 221 2.80 -17.27 -7.27
C PRO A 221 3.56 -18.39 -6.55
N ILE A 222 4.40 -19.10 -7.30
CA ILE A 222 5.22 -20.21 -6.80
C ILE A 222 6.69 -19.88 -6.99
N GLU A 223 7.45 -19.93 -5.91
CA GLU A 223 8.91 -19.93 -5.93
C GLU A 223 9.40 -21.30 -6.40
N ILE A 224 10.25 -21.34 -7.41
CA ILE A 224 10.85 -22.54 -7.98
C ILE A 224 12.36 -22.49 -7.73
N GLY A 225 12.91 -23.58 -7.21
CA GLY A 225 14.31 -23.68 -6.79
C GLY A 225 14.41 -24.18 -5.35
N SER A 226 15.59 -24.64 -4.93
CA SER A 226 15.80 -25.13 -3.56
C SER A 226 15.66 -24.02 -2.52
N ARG A 227 16.21 -22.84 -2.81
CA ARG A 227 16.22 -21.66 -1.94
C ARG A 227 16.22 -20.39 -2.77
N TYR A 228 15.67 -19.29 -2.25
CA TYR A 228 15.70 -17.97 -2.92
C TYR A 228 17.09 -17.32 -2.99
N THR A 229 18.08 -17.94 -2.35
CA THR A 229 19.49 -17.53 -2.40
C THR A 229 20.26 -18.20 -3.54
N ASP A 230 19.66 -19.17 -4.23
CA ASP A 230 20.33 -19.97 -5.26
C ASP A 230 20.18 -19.31 -6.65
N ASP A 231 21.19 -19.44 -7.51
CA ASP A 231 21.22 -18.82 -8.85
C ASP A 231 20.14 -19.34 -9.81
N ASP A 232 19.59 -20.53 -9.55
CA ASP A 232 18.53 -21.17 -10.33
C ASP A 232 17.11 -20.85 -9.81
N TRP A 233 17.00 -19.97 -8.81
CA TRP A 233 15.71 -19.55 -8.27
C TRP A 233 14.94 -18.63 -9.22
N GLY A 234 13.63 -18.86 -9.30
CA GLY A 234 12.70 -17.95 -9.98
C GLY A 234 11.29 -18.06 -9.44
N GLN A 235 10.43 -17.12 -9.83
CA GLN A 235 9.01 -17.15 -9.48
C GLN A 235 8.17 -17.37 -10.74
N GLN A 236 7.20 -18.28 -10.67
CA GLN A 236 6.27 -18.55 -11.75
C GLN A 236 4.83 -18.48 -11.25
N LEU A 237 3.95 -17.86 -12.04
CA LEU A 237 2.51 -17.92 -11.83
C LEU A 237 1.96 -19.20 -12.46
N MET A 238 1.22 -19.99 -11.69
CA MET A 238 0.56 -21.20 -12.18
C MET A 238 -0.72 -21.51 -11.41
N PRO A 239 -1.66 -22.29 -11.97
CA PRO A 239 -2.80 -22.80 -11.22
C PRO A 239 -2.38 -23.64 -10.01
N LEU A 240 -3.17 -23.61 -8.94
CA LEU A 240 -2.92 -24.41 -7.74
C LEU A 240 -2.84 -25.92 -8.01
N SER A 241 -3.61 -26.41 -9.00
CA SER A 241 -3.58 -27.80 -9.48
C SER A 241 -2.29 -28.15 -10.22
N GLU A 242 -1.73 -27.22 -10.99
CA GLU A 242 -0.43 -27.39 -11.62
C GLU A 242 0.67 -27.42 -10.55
N PHE A 243 0.64 -26.47 -9.60
CA PHE A 243 1.57 -26.45 -8.46
C PHE A 243 1.56 -27.79 -7.72
N PHE A 244 0.38 -28.29 -7.41
CA PHE A 244 0.23 -29.56 -6.71
C PHE A 244 0.80 -30.73 -7.51
N SER A 245 0.39 -30.89 -8.77
CA SER A 245 0.78 -32.03 -9.60
C SER A 245 2.28 -32.03 -9.93
N ARG A 246 2.88 -30.85 -10.12
CA ARG A 246 4.29 -30.70 -10.51
C ARG A 246 5.25 -30.78 -9.33
N PHE A 247 4.90 -30.20 -8.18
CA PHE A 247 5.85 -30.03 -7.06
C PHE A 247 5.44 -30.75 -5.77
N VAL A 248 4.14 -30.81 -5.46
CA VAL A 248 3.66 -31.34 -4.18
C VAL A 248 3.52 -32.87 -4.24
N ALA A 249 2.72 -33.39 -5.16
CA ALA A 249 2.42 -34.82 -5.26
C ALA A 249 3.68 -35.69 -5.45
N PRO A 250 4.62 -35.37 -6.36
CA PRO A 250 5.80 -36.20 -6.56
C PRO A 250 6.69 -36.28 -5.31
N ARG A 251 6.88 -35.15 -4.61
CA ARG A 251 7.69 -35.10 -3.40
C ARG A 251 7.03 -35.81 -2.22
N CYS A 252 5.71 -35.68 -2.08
CA CYS A 252 4.97 -36.40 -1.05
C CYS A 252 5.03 -37.93 -1.28
N ALA A 253 4.86 -38.38 -2.53
CA ALA A 253 4.99 -39.79 -2.89
C ALA A 253 6.40 -40.31 -2.61
N ALA A 254 7.44 -39.63 -3.07
CA ALA A 254 8.83 -40.02 -2.81
C ALA A 254 9.16 -40.09 -1.32
N ALA A 255 8.69 -39.09 -0.54
CA ALA A 255 8.89 -39.07 0.91
C ALA A 255 8.18 -40.23 1.62
N ALA A 256 6.98 -40.60 1.17
CA ALA A 256 6.21 -41.72 1.73
C ALA A 256 6.78 -43.09 1.36
N ASP A 257 7.24 -43.26 0.12
CA ASP A 257 7.65 -44.56 -0.40
C ASP A 257 9.12 -44.90 -0.10
N SER A 258 9.99 -43.88 -0.04
CA SER A 258 11.46 -44.05 0.06
C SER A 258 12.09 -43.24 1.20
N GLY A 259 11.27 -42.66 2.07
CA GLY A 259 11.69 -41.87 3.23
C GLY A 259 11.91 -40.38 2.94
N PRO A 260 11.98 -39.52 3.99
CA PRO A 260 11.91 -38.06 3.85
C PRO A 260 12.92 -37.46 2.86
N LYS A 261 14.19 -37.89 2.92
CA LYS A 261 15.28 -37.37 2.07
C LYS A 261 15.16 -37.73 0.59
N ALA A 262 14.34 -38.71 0.23
CA ALA A 262 14.17 -39.11 -1.17
C ALA A 262 13.59 -37.97 -2.03
N CYS A 263 12.79 -37.09 -1.43
CA CYS A 263 12.16 -35.98 -2.15
C CYS A 263 13.13 -34.81 -2.45
N GLU A 264 14.30 -34.73 -1.80
CA GLU A 264 15.26 -33.62 -2.01
C GLU A 264 15.86 -33.60 -3.42
N ARG A 265 15.82 -34.73 -4.14
CA ARG A 265 16.31 -34.84 -5.52
C ARG A 265 15.29 -34.38 -6.57
N LEU A 266 14.06 -34.08 -6.15
CA LEU A 266 12.97 -33.68 -7.03
C LEU A 266 12.83 -32.16 -7.06
N PRO A 267 12.30 -31.58 -8.16
CA PRO A 267 12.04 -30.15 -8.26
C PRO A 267 11.27 -29.61 -7.06
N CYS A 268 11.71 -28.46 -6.53
CA CYS A 268 11.07 -27.78 -5.42
C CYS A 268 10.20 -26.64 -5.93
N GLY A 269 8.99 -26.54 -5.40
CA GLY A 269 8.09 -25.42 -5.59
C GLY A 269 7.51 -25.03 -4.24
N TYR A 270 7.42 -23.73 -3.95
CA TYR A 270 6.91 -23.23 -2.68
C TYR A 270 5.99 -22.03 -2.90
N LEU A 271 4.73 -22.13 -2.45
CA LEU A 271 3.87 -20.97 -2.30
C LEU A 271 4.30 -20.28 -1.01
N ALA A 272 5.17 -19.30 -1.15
CA ALA A 272 5.79 -18.58 -0.05
C ALA A 272 5.32 -17.13 -0.05
N GLN A 273 5.18 -16.56 1.15
CA GLN A 273 4.95 -15.13 1.35
C GLN A 273 3.79 -14.55 0.51
N HIS A 274 2.70 -15.31 0.36
CA HIS A 274 1.57 -14.89 -0.46
C HIS A 274 0.35 -14.54 0.40
N GLY A 275 -0.27 -13.38 0.14
CA GLY A 275 -1.55 -12.94 0.70
C GLY A 275 -2.74 -13.74 0.14
N LEU A 276 -2.66 -15.08 0.23
CA LEU A 276 -3.63 -15.99 -0.38
C LEU A 276 -5.05 -15.79 0.15
N LEU A 277 -5.19 -15.38 1.43
CA LEU A 277 -6.49 -15.14 2.06
C LEU A 277 -7.18 -13.89 1.51
N ASP A 278 -6.43 -12.89 1.06
CA ASP A 278 -6.99 -11.72 0.39
C ASP A 278 -7.47 -12.07 -1.03
N GLN A 279 -6.76 -12.98 -1.70
CA GLN A 279 -7.14 -13.49 -3.02
C GLN A 279 -8.35 -14.43 -2.94
N LEU A 280 -8.49 -15.19 -1.86
CA LEU A 280 -9.49 -16.23 -1.64
C LEU A 280 -10.29 -15.95 -0.33
N PRO A 281 -11.26 -15.01 -0.33
CA PRO A 281 -11.98 -14.62 0.88
C PRO A 281 -12.71 -15.78 1.60
N ASP A 282 -13.23 -16.74 0.85
CA ASP A 282 -13.86 -17.94 1.41
C ASP A 282 -12.86 -18.79 2.22
N LEU A 283 -11.60 -18.86 1.78
CA LEU A 283 -10.53 -19.54 2.53
C LEU A 283 -10.17 -18.76 3.79
N ALA A 284 -10.23 -17.43 3.74
CA ALA A 284 -9.96 -16.57 4.90
C ALA A 284 -10.92 -16.87 6.06
N SER A 285 -12.18 -17.23 5.76
CA SER A 285 -13.20 -17.57 6.76
C SER A 285 -12.90 -18.83 7.59
N ASP A 286 -11.90 -19.63 7.20
CA ASP A 286 -11.49 -20.82 7.94
C ASP A 286 -10.48 -20.50 9.07
N THR A 287 -10.01 -19.25 9.20
CA THR A 287 -9.01 -18.84 10.20
C THR A 287 -9.34 -17.47 10.81
N ASP A 288 -8.98 -17.25 12.07
CA ASP A 288 -9.08 -15.94 12.72
C ASP A 288 -7.70 -15.28 12.86
N VAL A 289 -7.65 -13.96 13.05
CA VAL A 289 -6.42 -13.32 13.53
C VAL A 289 -6.25 -13.66 15.02
N PRO A 290 -5.11 -14.23 15.47
CA PRO A 290 -4.90 -14.49 16.89
C PRO A 290 -4.93 -13.20 17.72
N ASP A 291 -5.60 -13.22 18.88
CA ASP A 291 -5.80 -12.05 19.74
C ASP A 291 -4.49 -11.31 20.09
N TYR A 292 -3.37 -12.03 20.21
CA TYR A 292 -2.05 -11.43 20.49
C TYR A 292 -1.62 -10.38 19.46
N CYS A 293 -2.13 -10.46 18.22
CA CYS A 293 -1.85 -9.47 17.19
C CYS A 293 -2.46 -8.10 17.52
N CYS A 294 -3.43 -8.00 18.43
CA CYS A 294 -3.99 -6.72 18.88
C CYS A 294 -2.99 -5.87 19.69
N LEU A 295 -1.87 -6.46 20.12
CA LEU A 295 -0.78 -5.75 20.78
C LEU A 295 0.09 -4.96 19.80
N GLY A 296 -0.12 -5.14 18.50
CA GLY A 296 0.56 -4.43 17.42
C GLY A 296 -0.25 -3.25 16.88
N ASP A 297 0.39 -2.43 16.05
CA ASP A 297 -0.24 -1.26 15.45
C ASP A 297 -0.91 -1.63 14.12
N GLY A 298 -2.25 -1.57 14.08
CA GLY A 298 -3.04 -1.81 12.88
C GLY A 298 -3.36 -3.29 12.61
N GLU A 299 -3.87 -3.55 11.41
CA GLU A 299 -4.20 -4.91 10.95
C GLU A 299 -2.91 -5.68 10.58
N PRO A 300 -2.81 -6.98 10.91
CA PRO A 300 -1.62 -7.77 10.61
C PRO A 300 -1.47 -8.08 9.12
N ASP A 301 -0.22 -8.08 8.65
CA ASP A 301 0.11 -8.60 7.33
C ASP A 301 0.03 -10.13 7.36
N VAL A 302 -0.95 -10.68 6.65
CA VAL A 302 -1.22 -12.11 6.65
C VAL A 302 -0.65 -12.75 5.39
N ASN A 303 0.19 -13.78 5.56
CA ASN A 303 0.74 -14.55 4.43
C ASN A 303 0.61 -16.06 4.65
N CYS A 304 0.39 -16.80 3.57
CA CYS A 304 0.34 -18.25 3.55
C CYS A 304 1.66 -18.84 3.04
N TRP A 305 2.00 -20.02 3.58
CA TRP A 305 3.23 -20.76 3.32
C TRP A 305 2.89 -22.22 3.06
N PHE A 306 2.64 -22.58 1.80
CA PHE A 306 2.16 -23.90 1.40
C PHE A 306 3.20 -24.62 0.54
N GLY A 307 3.59 -25.83 0.92
CA GLY A 307 4.61 -26.55 0.16
C GLY A 307 4.77 -28.03 0.49
N PRO A 308 5.52 -28.74 -0.36
CA PRO A 308 5.93 -30.13 -0.11
C PRO A 308 6.89 -30.24 1.09
N PRO A 309 7.17 -31.48 1.54
CA PRO A 309 8.29 -31.77 2.42
C PRO A 309 9.61 -31.19 1.87
N HIS A 310 10.49 -30.77 2.78
CA HIS A 310 11.83 -30.23 2.51
C HIS A 310 11.85 -28.91 1.70
N THR A 311 10.76 -28.13 1.75
CA THR A 311 10.83 -26.70 1.42
C THR A 311 11.62 -25.95 2.49
N VAL A 312 12.46 -25.00 2.05
CA VAL A 312 13.37 -24.25 2.93
C VAL A 312 13.18 -22.75 2.73
N SER A 313 13.04 -22.04 3.85
CA SER A 313 13.27 -20.60 3.92
C SER A 313 14.65 -20.39 4.56
N PRO A 314 15.66 -19.94 3.79
CA PRO A 314 16.99 -19.55 4.29
C PRO A 314 16.95 -18.68 5.55
N CYS A 315 18.07 -18.65 6.27
CA CYS A 315 18.15 -17.90 7.52
C CYS A 315 18.06 -16.39 7.25
N HIS A 316 17.04 -15.72 7.78
CA HIS A 316 16.81 -14.30 7.58
C HIS A 316 16.17 -13.63 8.80
N GLN A 317 16.09 -12.30 8.78
CA GLN A 317 15.37 -11.49 9.76
C GLN A 317 14.16 -10.83 9.11
N ASP A 318 13.06 -10.80 9.85
CA ASP A 318 11.92 -9.95 9.55
C ASP A 318 12.01 -8.64 10.36
N PRO A 319 11.63 -7.48 9.78
CA PRO A 319 11.60 -6.21 10.49
C PRO A 319 10.44 -6.13 11.50
N LYS A 320 9.38 -6.93 11.29
CA LYS A 320 8.21 -7.04 12.18
C LYS A 320 8.26 -8.39 12.91
N PRO A 321 7.77 -8.47 14.15
CA PRO A 321 7.55 -9.75 14.79
C PRO A 321 6.45 -10.52 14.08
N ASN A 322 6.54 -11.84 14.23
CA ASN A 322 5.75 -12.78 13.45
C ASN A 322 5.14 -13.84 14.36
N LEU A 323 3.87 -14.13 14.15
CA LEU A 323 3.21 -15.29 14.73
C LEU A 323 2.94 -16.31 13.62
N LEU A 324 3.82 -17.30 13.51
CA LEU A 324 3.76 -18.36 12.51
C LEU A 324 2.86 -19.51 13.02
N CYS A 325 1.64 -19.55 12.51
CA CYS A 325 0.59 -20.50 12.82
C CYS A 325 0.68 -21.74 11.92
N GLN A 326 0.85 -22.92 12.50
CA GLN A 326 0.95 -24.17 11.74
C GLN A 326 -0.40 -24.89 11.69
N VAL A 327 -0.96 -25.07 10.49
CA VAL A 327 -2.28 -25.70 10.30
C VAL A 327 -2.14 -27.18 9.95
N ARG A 328 -1.24 -27.50 9.01
CA ARG A 328 -0.94 -28.89 8.61
C ARG A 328 0.54 -29.13 8.50
N GLY A 329 0.97 -30.34 8.85
CA GLY A 329 2.36 -30.76 8.77
C GLY A 329 3.26 -30.16 9.84
N PHE A 330 4.56 -30.38 9.70
CA PHE A 330 5.56 -30.02 10.69
C PHE A 330 6.68 -29.18 10.07
N LYS A 331 7.14 -28.18 10.82
CA LYS A 331 8.29 -27.34 10.46
C LYS A 331 9.37 -27.41 11.55
N ALA A 332 10.61 -27.57 11.12
CA ALA A 332 11.79 -27.37 11.93
C ALA A 332 12.25 -25.92 11.75
N VAL A 333 12.40 -25.20 12.87
CA VAL A 333 12.83 -23.80 12.88
C VAL A 333 14.09 -23.68 13.74
N ARG A 334 15.14 -23.09 13.17
CA ARG A 334 16.34 -22.64 13.89
C ARG A 334 16.23 -21.14 14.09
N LEU A 335 16.45 -20.67 15.31
CA LEU A 335 16.28 -19.28 15.71
C LEU A 335 17.56 -18.78 16.35
N TYR A 336 18.00 -17.58 15.98
CA TYR A 336 19.16 -16.93 16.57
C TYR A 336 18.80 -15.51 17.05
N PRO A 337 19.20 -15.14 18.28
CA PRO A 337 19.07 -13.78 18.79
C PRO A 337 19.62 -12.71 17.83
N ALA A 338 18.98 -11.54 17.80
CA ALA A 338 19.37 -10.42 16.95
C ALA A 338 20.81 -9.94 17.25
N GLU A 339 21.25 -10.10 18.50
CA GLU A 339 22.58 -9.74 18.99
C GLU A 339 23.70 -10.57 18.34
N GLN A 340 23.37 -11.70 17.70
CA GLN A 340 24.32 -12.56 17.01
C GLN A 340 24.40 -12.30 15.50
N SER A 341 23.90 -11.15 15.02
CA SER A 341 23.88 -10.82 13.58
C SER A 341 25.25 -10.93 12.91
N ASP A 342 26.33 -10.50 13.57
CA ASP A 342 27.69 -10.59 13.03
C ASP A 342 28.14 -12.05 12.78
N ARG A 343 27.63 -12.99 13.58
CA ARG A 343 27.91 -14.43 13.42
C ARG A 343 27.13 -15.06 12.28
N LEU A 344 26.09 -14.40 11.78
CA LEU A 344 25.23 -14.89 10.70
C LEU A 344 25.58 -14.27 9.34
N TYR A 345 26.59 -13.41 9.26
CA TYR A 345 27.14 -12.87 8.01
C TYR A 345 26.05 -12.37 7.05
N PRO A 346 25.27 -11.34 7.45
CA PRO A 346 24.22 -10.77 6.61
C PRO A 346 24.75 -10.38 5.23
N VAL A 347 23.92 -10.54 4.21
CA VAL A 347 24.17 -9.92 2.91
C VAL A 347 24.21 -8.39 3.09
N GLY A 348 25.21 -7.73 2.52
CA GLY A 348 25.49 -6.31 2.72
C GLY A 348 24.34 -5.37 2.31
N GLY A 349 24.33 -4.17 2.91
CA GLY A 349 23.32 -3.14 2.64
C GLY A 349 23.30 -2.70 1.17
N GLY A 350 22.10 -2.57 0.60
CA GLY A 350 21.88 -2.20 -0.80
C GLY A 350 21.55 -3.37 -1.73
N HIS A 351 21.65 -4.61 -1.27
CA HIS A 351 21.21 -5.81 -2.00
C HIS A 351 19.72 -6.13 -1.70
N LEU A 352 19.01 -6.73 -2.65
CA LEU A 352 17.61 -7.19 -2.47
C LEU A 352 17.45 -8.17 -1.30
N LEU A 353 18.51 -8.90 -0.98
CA LEU A 353 18.56 -9.90 0.11
C LEU A 353 19.15 -9.35 1.42
N ALA A 354 19.25 -8.03 1.58
CA ALA A 354 19.68 -7.42 2.83
C ALA A 354 18.79 -7.93 4.00
N GLY A 355 19.41 -8.51 5.03
CA GLY A 355 18.69 -9.20 6.12
C GLY A 355 18.57 -10.72 5.95
N THR A 356 19.10 -11.29 4.86
CA THR A 356 19.33 -12.75 4.72
C THR A 356 20.79 -13.08 5.05
N SER A 357 21.01 -14.22 5.69
CA SER A 357 22.34 -14.76 6.00
C SER A 357 22.98 -15.37 4.75
N ARG A 358 24.29 -15.19 4.60
CA ARG A 358 25.07 -15.91 3.58
C ARG A 358 25.32 -17.38 3.92
N ILE A 359 25.01 -17.78 5.16
CA ILE A 359 25.29 -19.13 5.65
C ILE A 359 24.11 -20.05 5.33
N ASP A 360 24.41 -21.21 4.74
CA ASP A 360 23.55 -22.38 4.88
C ASP A 360 23.68 -22.92 6.31
N VAL A 361 22.78 -22.50 7.21
CA VAL A 361 22.84 -22.87 8.63
C VAL A 361 22.63 -24.36 8.88
N GLU A 362 22.17 -25.14 7.90
CA GLU A 362 22.12 -26.61 8.00
C GLU A 362 23.43 -27.27 7.59
N ARG A 363 24.28 -26.58 6.82
CA ARG A 363 25.58 -27.04 6.31
C ARG A 363 26.60 -25.88 6.27
N PRO A 364 26.99 -25.32 7.43
CA PRO A 364 27.85 -24.14 7.46
C PRO A 364 29.28 -24.47 7.01
N ASP A 365 29.85 -23.64 6.13
CA ASP A 365 31.28 -23.65 5.84
C ASP A 365 32.02 -22.80 6.88
N LEU A 366 32.59 -23.45 7.90
CA LEU A 366 33.30 -22.75 8.99
C LEU A 366 34.67 -22.23 8.58
N ALA A 367 35.22 -22.67 7.45
CA ALA A 367 36.45 -22.09 6.91
C ALA A 367 36.18 -20.66 6.41
N GLU A 368 35.02 -20.44 5.79
CA GLU A 368 34.57 -19.12 5.34
C GLU A 368 33.89 -18.32 6.47
N PHE A 369 33.00 -18.96 7.24
CA PHE A 369 32.13 -18.33 8.23
C PHE A 369 32.50 -18.66 9.68
N SER A 370 33.78 -18.50 10.02
CA SER A 370 34.34 -18.88 11.33
C SER A 370 33.63 -18.29 12.56
N LEU A 371 33.01 -17.11 12.49
CA LEU A 371 32.28 -16.51 13.62
C LEU A 371 30.97 -17.25 13.97
N PHE A 372 30.47 -18.07 13.06
CA PHE A 372 29.29 -18.91 13.29
C PHE A 372 29.56 -20.05 14.28
N ASP A 373 30.83 -20.43 14.45
CA ASP A 373 31.22 -21.44 15.43
C ASP A 373 30.81 -21.01 16.85
N GLY A 374 30.08 -21.91 17.54
CA GLY A 374 29.52 -21.65 18.86
C GLY A 374 28.37 -20.64 18.93
N ALA A 375 27.69 -20.32 17.81
CA ALA A 375 26.47 -19.51 17.85
C ALA A 375 25.39 -20.16 18.75
N ASP A 376 24.73 -19.36 19.58
CA ASP A 376 23.64 -19.82 20.44
C ASP A 376 22.36 -19.94 19.60
N GLU A 377 21.86 -21.17 19.46
CA GLU A 377 20.64 -21.44 18.68
C GLU A 377 19.46 -21.90 19.55
N LEU A 378 18.26 -21.51 19.15
CA LEU A 378 17.01 -22.08 19.65
C LEU A 378 16.38 -22.96 18.56
N LEU A 379 15.92 -24.14 18.95
CA LEU A 379 15.31 -25.12 18.08
C LEU A 379 13.81 -25.22 18.38
N ALA A 380 12.98 -24.98 17.38
CA ALA A 380 11.54 -25.20 17.44
C ALA A 380 11.14 -26.30 16.46
N LEU A 381 10.43 -27.30 16.97
CA LEU A 381 9.63 -28.21 16.14
C LEU A 381 8.18 -27.75 16.27
N LEU A 382 7.65 -27.18 15.19
CA LEU A 382 6.32 -26.60 15.14
C LEU A 382 5.35 -27.56 14.45
N GLY A 383 4.30 -27.98 15.17
CA GLY A 383 3.27 -28.90 14.69
C GLY A 383 1.87 -28.28 14.53
N PRO A 384 0.90 -29.03 13.99
CA PRO A 384 -0.46 -28.54 13.79
C PRO A 384 -1.11 -28.01 15.09
N GLY A 385 -1.70 -26.82 15.03
CA GLY A 385 -2.38 -26.16 16.16
C GLY A 385 -1.46 -25.33 17.05
N GLU A 386 -0.15 -25.36 16.78
CA GLU A 386 0.84 -24.53 17.47
C GLU A 386 1.14 -23.26 16.66
N ALA A 387 1.41 -22.15 17.38
CA ALA A 387 1.86 -20.90 16.81
C ALA A 387 3.24 -20.50 17.36
N LEU A 388 4.24 -20.33 16.49
CA LEU A 388 5.56 -19.85 16.91
C LEU A 388 5.60 -18.32 16.87
N PHE A 389 5.78 -17.70 18.04
CA PHE A 389 6.12 -16.29 18.13
C PHE A 389 7.62 -16.09 17.84
N ILE A 390 7.92 -15.24 16.87
CA ILE A 390 9.28 -14.82 16.49
C ILE A 390 9.35 -13.31 16.73
N PRO A 391 10.11 -12.84 17.74
CA PRO A 391 10.25 -11.41 17.99
C PRO A 391 10.97 -10.70 16.82
N ALA A 392 10.73 -9.39 16.69
CA ALA A 392 11.34 -8.58 15.62
C ALA A 392 12.87 -8.68 15.65
N GLY A 393 13.49 -8.79 14.48
CA GLY A 393 14.95 -8.91 14.34
C GLY A 393 15.53 -10.26 14.74
N TRP A 394 14.74 -11.24 15.18
CA TRP A 394 15.27 -12.59 15.36
C TRP A 394 15.54 -13.26 14.01
N TRP A 395 16.74 -13.83 13.89
CA TRP A 395 17.10 -14.64 12.74
C TRP A 395 16.35 -15.96 12.81
N HIS A 396 15.79 -16.39 11.69
CA HIS A 396 15.09 -17.66 11.63
C HIS A 396 15.31 -18.36 10.29
N HIS A 397 15.54 -19.67 10.37
CA HIS A 397 15.61 -20.58 9.24
C HIS A 397 14.51 -21.63 9.42
N VAL A 398 13.73 -21.89 8.36
CA VAL A 398 12.56 -22.77 8.42
C VAL A 398 12.70 -23.88 7.38
N ARG A 399 12.56 -25.14 7.81
CA ARG A 399 12.46 -26.30 6.92
C ARG A 399 11.18 -27.07 7.19
N SER A 400 10.38 -27.32 6.15
CA SER A 400 9.22 -28.20 6.25
C SER A 400 9.67 -29.66 6.34
N LEU A 401 9.27 -30.38 7.38
CA LEU A 401 9.59 -31.80 7.57
C LEU A 401 8.58 -32.74 6.89
N SER A 402 7.37 -32.23 6.67
CA SER A 402 6.31 -32.89 5.93
C SER A 402 5.69 -31.92 4.94
N CYS A 403 4.71 -32.37 4.18
CA CYS A 403 3.86 -31.45 3.45
C CYS A 403 3.20 -30.49 4.45
N SER A 404 3.31 -29.18 4.20
CA SER A 404 3.07 -28.15 5.20
C SER A 404 2.16 -27.05 4.68
N LEU A 405 1.18 -26.67 5.50
CA LEU A 405 0.33 -25.50 5.31
C LEU A 405 0.42 -24.65 6.57
N SER A 406 0.99 -23.45 6.44
CA SER A 406 1.14 -22.50 7.54
C SER A 406 0.64 -21.12 7.13
N ARG A 407 0.29 -20.31 8.13
CA ARG A 407 -0.07 -18.91 7.97
C ARG A 407 0.76 -18.08 8.94
N SER A 408 1.36 -16.99 8.48
CA SER A 408 2.07 -16.02 9.33
C SER A 408 1.22 -14.78 9.52
N ASN A 409 1.23 -14.24 10.74
CA ASN A 409 0.63 -12.95 11.07
C ASN A 409 1.77 -12.01 11.49
N ARG A 410 2.11 -11.03 10.65
CA ARG A 410 3.18 -10.06 10.94
C ARG A 410 2.58 -8.76 11.44
N ASN A 411 2.71 -8.51 12.74
CA ASN A 411 2.26 -7.30 13.41
C ASN A 411 2.85 -7.23 14.82
N LEU A 412 3.85 -6.37 15.09
CA LEU A 412 3.99 -5.52 16.29
C LEU A 412 5.10 -4.47 16.00
N SER A 413 4.89 -3.21 16.40
CA SER A 413 6.01 -2.27 16.59
C SER A 413 6.62 -2.48 17.98
N ALA A 414 7.85 -2.01 18.17
CA ALA A 414 8.53 -2.02 19.48
C ALA A 414 7.98 -0.98 20.49
N ALA A 415 6.81 -0.37 20.24
CA ALA A 415 6.39 0.87 20.92
C ALA A 415 5.63 0.71 22.25
N LEU A 416 5.34 -0.51 22.73
CA LEU A 416 4.51 -0.70 23.95
C LEU A 416 5.21 -1.28 25.19
N ILE A 417 6.54 -1.30 25.24
CA ILE A 417 7.30 -1.54 26.50
C ILE A 417 8.16 -0.33 26.84
N TRP A 418 7.55 0.85 26.94
CA TRP A 418 8.12 2.02 27.64
C TRP A 418 7.06 2.87 28.36
N ALA A 419 5.78 2.49 28.33
CA ALA A 419 4.67 3.28 28.87
C ALA A 419 4.47 3.21 30.40
N LEU A 420 5.43 2.69 31.18
CA LEU A 420 5.38 2.73 32.65
C LEU A 420 6.62 3.34 33.32
N VAL A 421 7.67 3.72 32.58
CA VAL A 421 8.82 4.44 33.15
C VAL A 421 9.45 5.37 32.12
N ALA A 422 8.75 6.43 31.71
CA ALA A 422 9.38 7.64 31.20
C ALA A 422 8.35 8.78 31.13
N THR A 423 8.52 9.77 32.00
CA THR A 423 7.89 11.08 31.87
C THR A 423 8.24 11.72 30.54
N SER A 424 7.24 12.06 29.74
CA SER A 424 7.20 13.18 28.77
C SER A 424 8.49 13.48 27.97
N THR A 425 8.61 12.90 26.78
CA THR A 425 9.27 13.57 25.65
C THR A 425 8.42 13.38 24.40
N MET A 426 7.72 14.45 24.00
CA MET A 426 6.97 14.50 22.75
C MET A 426 7.92 14.32 21.55
N ALA A 427 7.51 13.53 20.57
CA ALA A 427 8.21 13.43 19.29
C ALA A 427 8.16 14.80 18.59
N SER A 428 9.28 15.52 18.55
CA SER A 428 9.41 16.77 17.80
C SER A 428 9.88 16.49 16.37
N GLY A 429 9.13 16.95 15.38
CA GLY A 429 9.54 16.96 13.98
C GLY A 429 10.64 17.98 13.70
N GLU A 430 11.43 17.72 12.66
CA GLU A 430 12.43 18.69 12.15
C GLU A 430 11.69 19.75 11.34
N LEU A 431 11.75 21.03 11.75
CA LEU A 431 11.12 22.11 11.01
C LEU A 431 11.84 22.34 9.67
N VAL A 432 11.09 22.49 8.58
CA VAL A 432 11.63 22.86 7.27
C VAL A 432 11.60 24.37 7.12
N THR A 433 12.76 24.99 6.96
CA THR A 433 12.87 26.41 6.64
C THR A 433 12.49 26.65 5.18
N LEU A 434 11.34 27.30 4.95
CA LEU A 434 10.88 27.63 3.60
C LEU A 434 11.73 28.75 2.97
N THR A 435 12.17 28.55 1.72
CA THR A 435 12.83 29.60 0.94
C THR A 435 11.83 30.66 0.46
N ALA A 436 12.32 31.82 0.02
CA ALA A 436 11.46 32.88 -0.53
C ALA A 436 10.65 32.39 -1.74
N GLU A 437 11.25 31.57 -2.60
CA GLU A 437 10.62 30.97 -3.77
C GLU A 437 9.52 29.98 -3.36
N GLN A 438 9.75 29.19 -2.30
CA GLN A 438 8.74 28.26 -1.79
C GLN A 438 7.56 28.97 -1.12
N LYS A 439 7.82 30.02 -0.34
CA LYS A 439 6.76 30.88 0.23
C LYS A 439 5.92 31.50 -0.89
N GLN A 440 6.59 32.02 -1.92
CA GLN A 440 5.92 32.61 -3.08
C GLN A 440 5.11 31.57 -3.86
N ALA A 441 5.65 30.37 -4.10
CA ALA A 441 4.93 29.31 -4.80
C ALA A 441 3.66 28.85 -4.07
N ILE A 442 3.70 28.76 -2.74
CA ILE A 442 2.51 28.45 -1.92
C ILE A 442 1.49 29.60 -2.03
N LEU A 443 1.94 30.85 -1.96
CA LEU A 443 1.06 32.03 -2.08
C LEU A 443 0.41 32.11 -3.48
N ASP A 444 1.19 31.90 -4.54
CA ASP A 444 0.74 31.90 -5.93
C ASP A 444 -0.28 30.79 -6.16
N ALA A 445 -0.06 29.58 -5.63
CA ALA A 445 -1.03 28.49 -5.71
C ALA A 445 -2.38 28.86 -5.09
N HIS A 446 -2.39 29.50 -3.92
CA HIS A 446 -3.65 29.99 -3.33
C HIS A 446 -4.33 31.03 -4.24
N ASN A 447 -3.57 32.00 -4.75
CA ASN A 447 -4.11 33.10 -5.54
C ASN A 447 -4.59 32.66 -6.94
N VAL A 448 -3.89 31.73 -7.59
CA VAL A 448 -4.31 31.14 -8.86
C VAL A 448 -5.64 30.41 -8.70
N LEU A 449 -5.77 29.57 -7.66
CA LEU A 449 -7.01 28.82 -7.41
C LEU A 449 -8.17 29.74 -7.05
N ARG A 450 -7.93 30.76 -6.22
CA ARG A 450 -8.91 31.80 -5.90
C ARG A 450 -9.37 32.55 -7.15
N ALA A 451 -8.44 32.96 -8.02
CA ALA A 451 -8.76 33.66 -9.27
C ALA A 451 -9.60 32.78 -10.21
N ARG A 452 -9.25 31.50 -10.34
CA ARG A 452 -10.03 30.54 -11.15
C ARG A 452 -11.45 30.40 -10.62
N THR A 453 -11.64 30.30 -9.30
CA THR A 453 -12.97 30.27 -8.68
C THR A 453 -13.75 31.55 -8.96
N ALA A 454 -13.13 32.71 -8.74
CA ALA A 454 -13.79 33.99 -8.92
C ALA A 454 -14.22 34.25 -10.37
N MET A 455 -13.43 33.81 -11.35
CA MET A 455 -13.76 33.88 -12.79
C MET A 455 -14.79 32.83 -13.25
N GLY A 456 -15.17 31.87 -12.40
CA GLY A 456 -16.11 30.81 -12.74
C GLY A 456 -15.50 29.70 -13.61
N LEU A 457 -14.18 29.51 -13.54
CA LEU A 457 -13.44 28.47 -14.27
C LEU A 457 -13.36 27.14 -13.50
N VAL A 458 -14.14 27.00 -12.44
CA VAL A 458 -14.17 25.83 -11.54
C VAL A 458 -15.58 25.25 -11.60
N GLY A 459 -15.70 24.01 -12.07
CA GLY A 459 -16.99 23.36 -12.31
C GLY A 459 -17.88 23.35 -11.06
N ASN A 460 -19.17 23.63 -11.26
CA ASN A 460 -20.21 23.68 -10.22
C ASN A 460 -20.02 24.75 -9.12
N GLN A 461 -19.14 25.74 -9.32
CA GLN A 461 -18.95 26.85 -8.37
C GLN A 461 -19.39 28.19 -8.98
N PRO A 462 -20.13 29.04 -8.23
CA PRO A 462 -20.47 30.37 -8.70
C PRO A 462 -19.22 31.26 -8.80
N LYS A 463 -19.23 32.22 -9.74
CA LYS A 463 -18.27 33.33 -9.78
C LYS A 463 -18.29 34.13 -8.47
N ALA A 464 -17.18 34.78 -8.14
CA ALA A 464 -17.03 35.53 -6.89
C ALA A 464 -16.80 37.03 -7.13
N ALA A 465 -17.68 37.86 -6.59
CA ALA A 465 -17.66 39.31 -6.77
C ALA A 465 -16.66 40.04 -5.87
N ASN A 466 -16.26 39.43 -4.75
CA ASN A 466 -15.59 40.11 -3.65
C ASN A 466 -14.34 39.38 -3.13
N MET A 467 -13.73 38.50 -3.93
CA MET A 467 -12.61 37.66 -3.49
C MET A 467 -11.26 38.40 -3.66
N PRO A 468 -10.53 38.74 -2.57
CA PRO A 468 -9.23 39.39 -2.68
C PRO A 468 -8.09 38.40 -2.91
N ALA A 469 -6.98 38.91 -3.44
CA ALA A 469 -5.70 38.23 -3.40
C ALA A 469 -5.20 38.13 -1.95
N LEU A 470 -4.59 36.98 -1.60
CA LEU A 470 -3.92 36.76 -0.34
C LEU A 470 -2.51 37.35 -0.38
N GLU A 471 -2.05 37.84 0.76
CA GLU A 471 -0.66 38.20 1.01
C GLU A 471 -0.06 37.24 2.05
N TRP A 472 1.27 37.07 2.00
CA TRP A 472 1.98 36.25 2.98
C TRP A 472 2.18 37.03 4.29
N ASP A 473 1.95 36.39 5.44
CA ASP A 473 2.27 36.94 6.76
C ASP A 473 3.11 35.94 7.57
N ASP A 474 4.33 36.35 7.94
CA ASP A 474 5.27 35.48 8.65
C ASP A 474 4.81 35.14 10.09
N ARG A 475 3.95 35.95 10.72
CA ARG A 475 3.41 35.61 12.06
C ARG A 475 2.44 34.44 11.99
N LEU A 476 1.66 34.34 10.91
CA LEU A 476 0.80 33.17 10.64
C LEU A 476 1.64 31.91 10.39
N MET A 477 2.74 32.04 9.64
CA MET A 477 3.71 30.96 9.43
C MET A 477 4.35 30.52 10.75
N ASP A 478 4.80 31.45 11.60
CA ASP A 478 5.41 31.12 12.90
C ASP A 478 4.43 30.38 13.81
N SER A 479 3.16 30.79 13.80
CA SER A 479 2.09 30.06 14.48
C SER A 479 1.88 28.66 13.89
N ALA A 480 1.93 28.51 12.55
CA ALA A 480 1.79 27.20 11.90
C ALA A 480 2.99 26.28 12.21
N ASN A 481 4.20 26.84 12.29
CA ASN A 481 5.42 26.14 12.69
C ASN A 481 5.29 25.53 14.09
N ASN A 482 4.55 26.18 15.00
CA ASN A 482 4.32 25.65 16.35
C ASN A 482 3.44 24.40 16.38
N TRP A 483 2.54 24.24 15.42
CA TRP A 483 1.70 23.05 15.29
C TRP A 483 2.42 21.94 14.51
N VAL A 484 2.99 22.29 13.36
CA VAL A 484 3.56 21.32 12.43
C VAL A 484 4.76 20.57 13.03
N LYS A 485 5.53 21.20 13.92
CA LYS A 485 6.66 20.58 14.65
C LYS A 485 6.24 19.49 15.64
N GLN A 486 4.95 19.41 15.99
CA GLN A 486 4.45 18.38 16.91
C GLN A 486 4.19 17.05 16.20
N CYS A 487 4.20 17.03 14.87
CA CYS A 487 3.95 15.84 14.06
C CYS A 487 2.62 15.13 14.37
N VAL A 488 1.61 15.91 14.78
CA VAL A 488 0.25 15.44 15.06
C VAL A 488 -0.65 15.80 13.87
N ALA A 489 -1.47 14.84 13.43
CA ALA A 489 -2.47 15.09 12.41
C ALA A 489 -3.67 15.86 12.99
N GLY A 490 -4.12 16.90 12.29
CA GLY A 490 -5.30 17.68 12.66
C GLY A 490 -4.99 19.15 12.90
N HIS A 491 -5.72 19.77 13.83
CA HIS A 491 -5.64 21.19 14.11
C HIS A 491 -5.32 21.48 15.57
N ASP A 492 -4.55 22.53 15.83
CA ASP A 492 -4.42 23.09 17.18
C ASP A 492 -5.75 23.72 17.63
N SER A 493 -5.85 24.04 18.92
CA SER A 493 -7.02 24.76 19.41
C SER A 493 -7.02 26.20 18.86
N GLY A 494 -8.21 26.76 18.63
CA GLY A 494 -8.34 28.14 18.16
C GLY A 494 -7.66 29.18 19.06
N SER A 495 -7.54 28.89 20.36
CA SER A 495 -6.79 29.71 21.31
C SER A 495 -5.28 29.63 21.14
N ASP A 496 -4.75 28.46 20.76
CA ASP A 496 -3.30 28.26 20.59
C ASP A 496 -2.76 28.97 19.34
N ARG A 497 -3.60 29.10 18.30
CA ARG A 497 -3.28 29.86 17.07
C ARG A 497 -3.79 31.30 17.07
N ALA A 498 -4.31 31.82 18.20
CA ALA A 498 -4.78 33.19 18.29
C ALA A 498 -3.59 34.16 18.27
N LEU A 499 -3.60 35.13 17.35
CA LEU A 499 -2.56 36.15 17.24
C LEU A 499 -3.16 37.55 17.42
N THR A 500 -2.45 38.39 18.17
CA THR A 500 -2.87 39.78 18.43
C THR A 500 -2.97 40.54 17.11
N GLY A 501 -4.14 41.13 16.86
CA GLY A 501 -4.43 41.88 15.62
C GLY A 501 -5.25 41.10 14.59
N TYR A 502 -5.55 39.81 14.81
CA TYR A 502 -6.49 39.04 13.99
C TYR A 502 -7.71 38.63 14.81
N SER A 503 -8.91 38.78 14.24
CA SER A 503 -10.16 38.39 14.89
C SER A 503 -10.30 36.88 15.08
N TRP A 504 -9.78 36.10 14.13
CA TRP A 504 -9.81 34.65 14.12
C TRP A 504 -8.76 34.12 13.13
N VAL A 505 -8.09 33.02 13.47
CA VAL A 505 -7.15 32.35 12.57
C VAL A 505 -7.71 30.99 12.19
N GLY A 506 -7.95 30.80 10.89
CA GLY A 506 -8.34 29.52 10.31
C GLY A 506 -7.12 28.66 10.00
N GLN A 507 -7.31 27.36 9.79
CA GLN A 507 -6.19 26.45 9.56
C GLN A 507 -6.58 25.32 8.61
N ASN A 508 -5.69 25.00 7.68
CA ASN A 508 -5.71 23.76 6.91
C ASN A 508 -4.47 22.92 7.23
N TRP A 509 -4.63 21.61 7.30
CA TRP A 509 -3.55 20.65 7.57
C TRP A 509 -3.49 19.59 6.47
N ALA A 510 -2.28 19.18 6.10
CA ALA A 510 -2.05 17.99 5.28
C ALA A 510 -0.70 17.32 5.61
N GLY A 511 -0.64 16.01 5.43
CA GLY A 511 0.59 15.21 5.45
C GLY A 511 0.77 14.50 4.11
N GLY A 512 2.01 14.37 3.64
CA GLY A 512 2.30 13.73 2.36
C GLY A 512 3.80 13.52 2.09
N TYR A 513 4.07 13.02 0.88
CA TYR A 513 5.40 12.63 0.42
C TYR A 513 6.04 13.68 -0.51
N SER A 514 5.24 14.64 -0.98
CA SER A 514 5.70 15.66 -1.93
C SER A 514 6.54 16.73 -1.22
N GLY A 515 7.75 16.96 -1.75
CA GLY A 515 8.57 18.14 -1.40
C GLY A 515 8.15 19.42 -2.13
N ASN A 516 7.17 19.34 -3.04
CA ASN A 516 6.55 20.50 -3.64
C ASN A 516 5.38 20.97 -2.77
N PHE A 517 5.57 22.06 -2.03
CA PHE A 517 4.60 22.49 -1.02
C PHE A 517 3.34 23.15 -1.59
N SER A 518 3.38 23.67 -2.82
CA SER A 518 2.18 24.23 -3.49
C SER A 518 1.13 23.17 -3.78
N TYR A 519 1.55 21.92 -4.01
CA TYR A 519 0.66 20.76 -4.22
C TYR A 519 -0.36 20.56 -3.08
N TYR A 520 0.01 20.87 -1.84
CA TYR A 520 -0.91 20.71 -0.71
C TYR A 520 -2.06 21.73 -0.74
N VAL A 521 -1.85 22.88 -1.40
CA VAL A 521 -2.91 23.85 -1.66
C VAL A 521 -3.91 23.30 -2.68
N ASP A 522 -3.41 22.65 -3.74
CA ASP A 522 -4.25 21.95 -4.72
C ASP A 522 -5.05 20.81 -4.06
N LEU A 523 -4.44 20.07 -3.13
CA LEU A 523 -5.12 19.04 -2.35
C LEU A 523 -6.27 19.59 -1.50
N TRP A 524 -6.05 20.70 -0.79
CA TRP A 524 -7.12 21.35 -0.03
C TRP A 524 -8.23 21.87 -0.91
N PHE A 525 -7.90 22.29 -2.14
CA PHE A 525 -8.85 22.77 -3.12
C PHE A 525 -9.65 21.66 -3.82
N ALA A 526 -9.03 20.51 -4.10
CA ALA A 526 -9.61 19.43 -4.92
C ALA A 526 -10.62 18.52 -4.18
N ARG A 527 -10.71 18.56 -2.84
CA ARG A 527 -11.68 17.75 -2.08
C ARG A 527 -13.11 18.23 -2.38
N SER A 528 -13.81 17.51 -3.26
CA SER A 528 -15.18 17.81 -3.68
C SER A 528 -16.22 17.55 -2.59
N CYS A 529 -17.29 18.33 -2.66
CA CYS A 529 -18.30 18.51 -1.63
C CYS A 529 -19.41 17.45 -1.64
N SER A 530 -19.71 16.83 -0.50
CA SER A 530 -20.98 16.11 -0.27
C SER A 530 -21.71 16.48 1.03
N ALA A 531 -21.09 17.21 1.98
CA ALA A 531 -21.78 17.69 3.18
C ALA A 531 -21.19 18.99 3.80
N VAL A 532 -19.87 19.04 4.11
CA VAL A 532 -19.17 20.23 4.65
C VAL A 532 -17.72 20.26 4.13
N CYS A 533 -17.31 21.32 3.45
CA CYS A 533 -16.06 21.35 2.65
C CYS A 533 -14.96 22.22 3.26
N GLY A 534 -14.64 21.99 4.55
CA GLY A 534 -13.83 22.90 5.36
C GLY A 534 -12.47 23.32 4.75
N HIS A 535 -11.75 22.41 4.08
CA HIS A 535 -10.47 22.75 3.44
C HIS A 535 -10.64 23.66 2.22
N TYR A 536 -11.55 23.30 1.31
CA TYR A 536 -11.85 24.08 0.10
C TYR A 536 -12.37 25.48 0.46
N THR A 537 -13.41 25.53 1.30
CA THR A 537 -14.07 26.80 1.65
C THR A 537 -13.11 27.74 2.39
N GLN A 538 -12.15 27.22 3.16
CA GLN A 538 -11.11 28.04 3.77
C GLN A 538 -10.17 28.68 2.75
N VAL A 539 -9.80 27.96 1.67
CA VAL A 539 -8.93 28.49 0.60
C VAL A 539 -9.63 29.62 -0.16
N VAL A 540 -10.92 29.47 -0.46
CA VAL A 540 -11.70 30.44 -1.26
C VAL A 540 -12.46 31.48 -0.41
N TRP A 541 -12.21 31.55 0.90
CA TRP A 541 -12.94 32.46 1.77
C TRP A 541 -12.60 33.94 1.47
N ALA A 542 -13.58 34.74 1.07
CA ALA A 542 -13.38 36.12 0.63
C ALA A 542 -12.95 37.06 1.76
N LYS A 543 -13.34 36.79 3.01
CA LYS A 543 -12.89 37.59 4.16
C LYS A 543 -11.42 37.31 4.54
N THR A 544 -10.82 36.23 4.03
CA THR A 544 -9.40 35.92 4.24
C THR A 544 -8.55 36.81 3.34
N THR A 545 -7.59 37.52 3.94
CA THR A 545 -6.66 38.40 3.22
C THR A 545 -5.20 38.03 3.41
N LEU A 546 -4.88 37.23 4.43
CA LEU A 546 -3.51 36.84 4.77
C LEU A 546 -3.40 35.32 4.93
N VAL A 547 -2.24 34.76 4.56
CA VAL A 547 -1.89 33.35 4.76
C VAL A 547 -0.42 33.21 5.21
N GLY A 548 -0.12 32.21 6.02
CA GLY A 548 1.26 31.82 6.33
C GLY A 548 1.32 30.35 6.67
N CYS A 549 2.32 29.64 6.12
CA CYS A 549 2.37 28.18 6.18
C CYS A 549 3.68 27.65 6.75
N GLY A 550 3.58 26.67 7.64
CA GLY A 550 4.70 25.96 8.25
C GLY A 550 4.82 24.52 7.76
N VAL A 551 6.05 24.02 7.66
CA VAL A 551 6.35 22.65 7.21
C VAL A 551 7.30 21.95 8.17
N SER A 552 7.08 20.66 8.46
CA SER A 552 8.03 19.83 9.22
C SER A 552 8.16 18.43 8.62
N ARG A 553 9.35 17.83 8.77
CA ARG A 553 9.59 16.41 8.52
C ARG A 553 9.24 15.61 9.76
N CYS A 554 8.35 14.64 9.58
CA CYS A 554 7.81 13.82 10.65
C CYS A 554 8.05 12.34 10.37
N SER A 555 8.11 11.52 11.42
CA SER A 555 8.31 10.07 11.27
C SER A 555 7.17 9.38 10.51
N ASN A 556 5.96 9.94 10.61
CA ASN A 556 4.75 9.40 10.01
C ASN A 556 4.53 9.86 8.55
N TYR A 557 5.00 11.05 8.18
CA TYR A 557 4.93 11.62 6.83
C TYR A 557 6.22 12.38 6.53
N PRO A 558 6.88 12.15 5.37
CA PRO A 558 8.10 12.88 5.01
C PRO A 558 7.94 14.40 5.07
N TYR A 559 6.74 14.91 4.77
CA TYR A 559 6.38 16.31 4.96
C TYR A 559 4.98 16.43 5.58
N THR A 560 4.85 17.26 6.61
CA THR A 560 3.57 17.77 7.12
C THR A 560 3.55 19.27 6.88
N ILE A 561 2.42 19.81 6.40
CA ILE A 561 2.22 21.24 6.15
C ILE A 561 0.95 21.75 6.81
N VAL A 562 1.03 22.95 7.37
CA VAL A 562 -0.08 23.67 7.97
C VAL A 562 -0.10 25.07 7.39
N CYS A 563 -1.24 25.52 6.87
CA CYS A 563 -1.45 26.92 6.49
C CYS A 563 -2.47 27.56 7.41
N ASN A 564 -2.09 28.69 8.01
CA ASN A 564 -2.94 29.53 8.84
C ASN A 564 -3.46 30.72 8.02
N TYR A 565 -4.73 31.08 8.21
CA TYR A 565 -5.46 32.06 7.41
C TYR A 565 -6.06 33.17 8.29
N ALA A 566 -5.89 34.44 7.93
CA ALA A 566 -6.47 35.56 8.66
C ALA A 566 -7.34 36.49 7.77
N THR A 567 -8.60 36.79 8.14
CA THR A 567 -9.38 36.03 9.15
C THR A 567 -9.61 34.59 8.69
N GLY A 568 -9.76 33.65 9.62
CA GLY A 568 -10.23 32.30 9.27
C GLY A 568 -11.64 32.31 8.70
N GLY A 569 -11.96 31.27 7.91
CA GLY A 569 -13.25 31.10 7.25
C GLY A 569 -14.14 30.04 7.91
N ASN A 570 -15.06 29.47 7.12
CA ASN A 570 -15.96 28.38 7.51
C ASN A 570 -16.95 28.74 8.63
N TYR A 571 -17.42 29.98 8.64
CA TYR A 571 -18.49 30.40 9.56
C TYR A 571 -19.79 29.66 9.22
N ASN A 572 -20.40 29.04 10.23
CA ASN A 572 -21.62 28.26 10.05
C ASN A 572 -22.75 29.16 9.50
N GLY A 573 -23.38 28.73 8.40
CA GLY A 573 -24.44 29.49 7.73
C GLY A 573 -23.97 30.62 6.81
N GLU A 574 -22.66 30.84 6.66
CA GLU A 574 -22.11 31.81 5.69
C GLU A 574 -21.57 31.11 4.44
N TYR A 575 -21.78 31.74 3.28
CA TYR A 575 -21.12 31.35 2.04
C TYR A 575 -19.68 31.88 2.00
N PRO A 576 -18.74 31.16 1.35
CA PRO A 576 -17.34 31.56 1.33
C PRO A 576 -17.07 32.90 0.63
N TYR A 577 -17.95 33.30 -0.30
CA TYR A 577 -17.84 34.55 -1.03
C TYR A 577 -19.22 34.96 -1.59
N VAL A 578 -19.35 36.21 -2.04
CA VAL A 578 -20.57 36.73 -2.66
C VAL A 578 -20.57 36.40 -4.14
N SER A 579 -21.65 35.82 -4.64
CA SER A 579 -21.77 35.50 -6.06
C SER A 579 -22.04 36.74 -6.90
N GLY A 580 -21.33 36.86 -8.03
CA GLY A 580 -21.47 37.93 -9.01
C GLY A 580 -20.28 37.94 -9.97
N ASP A 581 -20.24 38.89 -10.90
CA ASP A 581 -19.11 39.03 -11.82
C ASP A 581 -17.82 39.30 -11.05
N ASP A 582 -16.70 38.77 -11.54
CA ASP A 582 -15.42 38.82 -10.84
C ASP A 582 -15.02 40.26 -10.52
N ALA A 583 -14.61 40.47 -9.28
CA ALA A 583 -14.23 41.78 -8.73
C ALA A 583 -15.30 42.89 -8.82
N SER A 584 -16.58 42.58 -9.07
CA SER A 584 -17.66 43.57 -9.20
C SER A 584 -18.05 44.29 -7.89
N GLN A 585 -17.66 43.76 -6.73
CA GLN A 585 -17.94 44.36 -5.41
C GLN A 585 -16.69 44.95 -4.73
N CYS A 586 -15.65 45.24 -5.51
CA CYS A 586 -14.43 45.91 -5.07
C CYS A 586 -13.88 46.80 -6.19
N ASN A 587 -12.99 47.76 -5.89
CA ASN A 587 -12.31 48.55 -6.93
C ASN A 587 -11.23 47.69 -7.64
N GLY A 588 -11.64 46.68 -8.40
CA GLY A 588 -10.74 45.75 -9.07
C GLY A 588 -10.29 46.23 -10.45
N GLU A 589 -9.01 46.52 -10.60
CA GLU A 589 -8.34 46.79 -11.90
C GLU A 589 -7.66 45.53 -12.49
N TYR A 590 -7.88 44.37 -11.85
CA TYR A 590 -7.30 43.04 -12.14
C TYR A 590 -8.35 42.07 -12.66
N ARG A 591 -7.96 41.13 -13.53
CA ARG A 591 -8.85 40.08 -14.02
C ARG A 591 -8.95 38.98 -12.95
N GLY A 592 -10.12 38.77 -12.35
CA GLY A 592 -10.41 37.64 -11.45
C GLY A 592 -10.29 37.86 -9.94
N LEU A 593 -9.59 38.85 -9.38
CA LEU A 593 -9.49 39.07 -7.92
C LEU A 593 -9.53 40.56 -7.53
N CYS A 594 -9.97 40.85 -6.30
CA CYS A 594 -9.97 42.19 -5.71
C CYS A 594 -8.56 42.60 -5.23
N MET A 595 -8.16 43.84 -5.54
CA MET A 595 -6.98 44.49 -4.94
C MET A 595 -7.32 45.20 -3.63
N ARG A 596 -6.30 45.31 -2.77
CA ARG A 596 -6.34 46.22 -1.61
C ARG A 596 -5.96 47.63 -2.06
N LYS A 597 -6.59 48.64 -1.44
CA LYS A 597 -6.60 50.06 -1.88
C LYS A 597 -5.28 50.80 -1.63
N ASP A 598 -4.27 50.12 -1.09
CA ASP A 598 -3.10 50.67 -0.42
C ASP A 598 -1.78 50.52 -1.19
N GLN A 599 -1.77 49.97 -2.41
CA GLN A 599 -0.54 49.80 -3.20
C GLN A 599 -0.31 50.80 -4.36
N CYS A 600 -1.18 51.80 -4.55
CA CYS A 600 -0.87 52.94 -5.43
C CYS A 600 -1.49 54.22 -4.85
N ASN A 601 -0.87 54.77 -3.80
CA ASN A 601 -1.15 56.13 -3.39
C ASN A 601 -0.33 57.08 -4.26
N SER A 602 -1.03 57.84 -5.11
CA SER A 602 -0.54 59.10 -5.70
C SER A 602 0.78 59.05 -6.46
N GLY A 603 0.80 58.35 -7.61
CA GLY A 603 1.66 58.73 -8.74
C GLY A 603 3.09 58.19 -8.77
N ASP A 604 3.48 57.28 -7.87
CA ASP A 604 4.77 56.59 -7.95
C ASP A 604 4.62 55.13 -7.47
N CYS A 605 4.20 54.25 -8.39
CA CYS A 605 4.06 52.81 -8.10
C CYS A 605 5.40 52.13 -8.38
N THR A 606 6.15 51.77 -7.33
CA THR A 606 7.28 50.84 -7.47
C THR A 606 6.74 49.43 -7.67
N CYS A 607 6.78 48.95 -8.92
CA CYS A 607 6.26 47.63 -9.25
C CYS A 607 7.06 46.51 -8.55
N SER A 608 6.36 45.69 -7.77
CA SER A 608 6.92 44.46 -7.17
C SER A 608 7.19 43.36 -8.21
N ILE A 609 6.77 43.56 -9.46
CA ILE A 609 6.93 42.66 -10.59
C ILE A 609 7.98 43.24 -11.53
N SER A 610 9.12 42.55 -11.66
CA SER A 610 10.22 42.93 -12.56
C SER A 610 10.02 42.44 -14.00
N SER A 611 9.23 41.39 -14.20
CA SER A 611 8.98 40.76 -15.51
C SER A 611 7.80 39.80 -15.46
N CYS A 612 7.11 39.64 -16.59
CA CYS A 612 6.08 38.61 -16.80
C CYS A 612 6.67 37.33 -17.40
N LEU A 613 6.12 36.20 -17.02
CA LEU A 613 6.37 34.84 -17.48
C LEU A 613 5.55 34.51 -18.74
N ASN A 614 5.89 33.40 -19.40
CA ASN A 614 5.14 32.80 -20.52
C ASN A 614 4.72 33.77 -21.65
N GLY A 615 5.58 34.75 -21.96
CA GLY A 615 5.32 35.72 -23.02
C GLY A 615 4.36 36.84 -22.64
N GLY A 616 4.04 36.99 -21.35
CA GLY A 616 3.27 38.11 -20.83
C GLY A 616 3.97 39.45 -21.02
N VAL A 617 3.17 40.51 -21.16
CA VAL A 617 3.68 41.89 -21.33
C VAL A 617 3.41 42.70 -20.07
N LEU A 618 4.48 43.20 -19.44
CA LEU A 618 4.38 44.05 -18.24
C LEU A 618 4.00 45.48 -18.67
N ASP A 619 2.87 45.95 -18.17
CA ASP A 619 2.52 47.36 -18.15
C ASP A 619 3.11 47.98 -16.89
N SER A 620 4.13 48.81 -17.10
CA SER A 620 4.89 49.48 -16.02
C SER A 620 4.13 50.63 -15.38
N ALA A 621 3.04 51.11 -15.98
CA ALA A 621 2.24 52.20 -15.43
C ALA A 621 1.27 51.73 -14.33
N ASN A 622 0.91 50.45 -14.35
CA ASN A 622 -0.04 49.83 -13.40
C ASN A 622 0.46 48.50 -12.82
N CYS A 623 1.73 48.14 -13.09
CA CYS A 623 2.37 46.92 -12.61
C CYS A 623 1.62 45.63 -12.98
N LYS A 624 1.06 45.55 -14.20
CA LYS A 624 0.19 44.47 -14.66
C LYS A 624 0.82 43.64 -15.77
N CYS A 625 0.73 42.32 -15.67
CA CYS A 625 1.08 41.44 -16.77
C CYS A 625 -0.15 41.14 -17.65
N THR A 626 -0.03 41.41 -18.95
CA THR A 626 -1.02 40.98 -19.95
C THR A 626 -0.63 39.58 -20.43
N CYS A 627 -1.45 38.58 -20.09
CA CYS A 627 -1.14 37.18 -20.32
C CYS A 627 -1.71 36.65 -21.65
N PRO A 628 -0.97 35.83 -22.40
CA PRO A 628 -1.51 35.08 -23.52
C PRO A 628 -2.56 34.06 -23.05
N ASP A 629 -3.43 33.62 -23.98
CA ASP A 629 -4.45 32.62 -23.68
C ASP A 629 -3.83 31.32 -23.15
N GLY A 630 -4.36 30.84 -22.02
CA GLY A 630 -3.87 29.65 -21.32
C GLY A 630 -2.93 29.94 -20.14
N PHE A 631 -2.45 31.18 -19.98
CA PHE A 631 -1.62 31.61 -18.85
C PHE A 631 -2.36 32.63 -17.98
N TYR A 632 -2.18 32.55 -16.66
CA TYR A 632 -2.97 33.32 -15.71
C TYR A 632 -2.11 33.78 -14.53
N GLY A 633 -2.68 34.61 -13.66
CA GLY A 633 -1.99 35.06 -12.45
C GLY A 633 -1.14 36.32 -12.63
N ASN A 634 -0.36 36.67 -11.61
CA ASN A 634 0.23 38.02 -11.49
C ASN A 634 1.40 38.22 -12.45
N LYS A 635 2.09 37.14 -12.83
CA LYS A 635 3.18 37.16 -13.81
C LYS A 635 2.84 36.38 -15.08
N CYS A 636 1.62 35.86 -15.27
CA CYS A 636 1.30 34.93 -16.37
C CYS A 636 1.99 33.57 -16.21
N GLU A 637 2.01 33.06 -14.98
CA GLU A 637 2.47 31.71 -14.62
C GLU A 637 1.69 30.57 -15.31
#